data_AF-M5S9A4-F1
#
_entry.id   AF-M5S9A4-F1
#
_cell.length_a   1.000
_cell.length_b   1.000
_cell.length_c   1.000
_cell.angle_alpha   90.00
_cell.angle_beta   90.00
_cell.angle_gamma   90.00
#
_symmetry.space_group_name_H-M   'P 1'
#
loop_
_entity.id
_entity.type
_entity.pdbx_description
1 polymer ?
#
loop_
_entity_poly.entity_id
_entity_poly.type
_entity_poly.pdbx_seq_one_letter_code
_entity_poly.pdbx_strand_id
1 'polypeptide(L)'
;MKTTENHDRMKRRNTAVHVSMPLLGCLLGFLTSPMFTADLFADELPGILRLNNGDYVQGQFSPSELNADDAAPVVNWQHAGFATPFEFPFATLASATFPAPAKITATKGKFAFELLNGDRLFGNIVEVGDPLIVTLGEDEPSELPLAMVRQIFRWDDSRAVVFQGPGSRDDWESNGQIESWTDSKGTLETSATMATLFRDLKLPQVARVELDISWEGKPNFVIAVGVDPRSAENTWADAFHIEVWDEDIVAVWEDGSLAGVQSIAKLKELGNRLQVTLKIDQTNRHVMIESMRGETLTQYTLPIKKPRVAQTGIYFRNIDGVLRIRSLQVLHATDLNSKSSDHAKTAENLEGPGVDTAVQLVNGDAFQGRWKAIQDDEWLFEDGEEERSVSSDEILVMDFRRAIPKGDLEPQSTTIDYLQIRTFDGMRLSGRLQQIDEQELHVIAEATQSQISIPISSIDTIDFQSSQTAVPSLRGQMRLELEGTRLHGRLLDTEPDNQPTPLRFGPTEIAASTMLPSLQGKLILRPTIETTKSATELRIERLAKIREAAQQKKGLRVVQNQVIAVQPAAKAGVWNVFNKAFNPAAIQKAVSGKPIYLKTGEVIPGKVIAIDEREVTFESSMTKKTKLPREQIRALHLNGGNANSVIDEQERERLLTVPRNRKNSPPTHLLIARNGDMMRCRLVSLTEETAEVESRLETITIPRNVISQIIWLKPPVEVEDENNADADDDPEVLATDQATDESAGLTVQGKMHDGNRLSLVPESVINQTLIGENFFLGPIRLPLANCEELYLGVRNDFELADDPHAIWQLVNAPEPIIGDSGGGDDSMAGTRSPLVGNPAPDFKLKTLDGEPFRIADQTGRTLVLDFWATWCGPCMQAMPVIEEAVAEFDPEQVRLVAVNLQESAEDIRNTLDRIGVSPEVVLDIDGVAAGRYQANAIPQTVVIDAEGTVTRVFVGGGSKLGKQLADAIRETLGEPAKQN
;
A
#
# COMPACT_ATOMS: atom_id res chain seq x y z
N MET A 1 -65.04 -38.52 -20.54
CA MET A 1 -64.73 -39.93 -20.86
C MET A 1 -63.59 -40.36 -19.93
N LYS A 2 -63.89 -41.28 -18.99
CA LYS A 2 -63.04 -42.27 -18.29
C LYS A 2 -61.63 -41.84 -17.81
N THR A 3 -61.17 -41.99 -16.56
CA THR A 3 -61.55 -42.71 -15.31
C THR A 3 -60.52 -42.23 -14.25
N THR A 4 -60.91 -41.66 -13.09
CA THR A 4 -60.88 -42.26 -11.72
C THR A 4 -59.60 -43.06 -11.38
N GLU A 5 -58.90 -42.94 -10.26
CA GLU A 5 -59.16 -42.35 -8.93
C GLU A 5 -57.86 -42.43 -8.07
N ASN A 6 -57.66 -41.46 -7.15
CA ASN A 6 -57.38 -41.60 -5.68
C ASN A 6 -56.48 -42.74 -5.14
N HIS A 7 -55.81 -42.66 -3.98
CA HIS A 7 -55.39 -41.64 -2.99
C HIS A 7 -54.58 -42.44 -1.94
N ASP A 8 -53.75 -41.73 -1.17
CA ASP A 8 -53.47 -41.95 0.26
C ASP A 8 -52.51 -43.04 0.83
N ARG A 9 -51.46 -42.50 1.49
CA ARG A 9 -51.08 -42.62 2.92
C ARG A 9 -50.82 -43.97 3.63
N MET A 10 -49.66 -43.95 4.31
CA MET A 10 -49.42 -44.13 5.77
C MET A 10 -48.45 -45.26 6.22
N LYS A 11 -47.33 -44.79 6.82
CA LYS A 11 -46.68 -45.18 8.10
C LYS A 11 -46.55 -46.69 8.48
N ARG A 12 -45.34 -47.11 8.90
CA ARG A 12 -44.92 -47.32 10.32
C ARG A 12 -43.60 -48.12 10.48
N ARG A 13 -42.72 -47.59 11.36
CA ARG A 13 -41.91 -48.18 12.46
C ARG A 13 -41.12 -49.50 12.31
N ASN A 14 -39.82 -49.38 12.70
CA ASN A 14 -38.93 -50.25 13.51
C ASN A 14 -39.07 -51.78 13.45
N THR A 15 -37.94 -52.50 13.29
CA THR A 15 -37.28 -53.34 14.35
C THR A 15 -35.95 -53.90 13.81
N ALA A 16 -34.94 -53.96 14.68
CA ALA A 16 -33.60 -54.51 14.44
C ALA A 16 -33.56 -56.05 14.46
N VAL A 17 -32.56 -56.64 13.79
CA VAL A 17 -32.09 -58.02 14.06
C VAL A 17 -30.55 -58.05 14.09
N HIS A 18 -30.02 -58.46 15.24
CA HIS A 18 -28.63 -58.83 15.49
C HIS A 18 -28.31 -60.22 14.91
N VAL A 19 -27.13 -60.41 14.30
CA VAL A 19 -26.44 -61.71 14.23
C VAL A 19 -24.91 -61.54 14.32
N SER A 20 -24.38 -61.90 15.50
CA SER A 20 -23.09 -62.53 15.88
C SER A 20 -21.72 -62.18 15.24
N MET A 21 -20.79 -61.84 16.14
CA MET A 21 -19.31 -61.85 16.04
C MET A 21 -18.72 -63.30 16.10
N PRO A 22 -17.46 -63.57 15.66
CA PRO A 22 -16.30 -63.36 16.53
C PRO A 22 -14.93 -62.97 15.88
N LEU A 23 -14.17 -62.17 16.66
CA LEU A 23 -12.72 -62.08 16.92
C LEU A 23 -11.61 -62.31 15.84
N LEU A 24 -10.74 -61.28 15.78
CA LEU A 24 -9.25 -61.27 15.89
C LEU A 24 -8.43 -60.93 14.63
N GLY A 25 -7.68 -59.80 14.69
CA GLY A 25 -6.31 -59.69 14.14
C GLY A 25 -6.00 -58.54 13.16
N CYS A 26 -5.49 -57.44 13.70
CA CYS A 26 -4.48 -56.48 13.16
C CYS A 26 -4.34 -56.13 11.65
N LEU A 27 -4.03 -54.84 11.45
CA LEU A 27 -3.16 -54.20 10.44
C LEU A 27 -3.78 -53.44 9.23
N LEU A 28 -3.33 -52.17 9.14
CA LEU A 28 -3.22 -51.24 8.00
C LEU A 28 -4.52 -50.51 7.61
N GLY A 29 -4.65 -49.18 7.68
CA GLY A 29 -3.65 -48.11 7.66
C GLY A 29 -3.65 -47.43 6.29
N PHE A 30 -4.08 -46.17 6.26
CA PHE A 30 -4.05 -45.19 5.17
C PHE A 30 -5.06 -45.37 4.01
N LEU A 31 -5.98 -44.41 3.89
CA LEU A 31 -6.20 -43.58 2.69
C LEU A 31 -7.47 -42.73 2.89
N THR A 32 -7.30 -41.50 3.38
CA THR A 32 -8.25 -40.40 3.12
C THR A 32 -7.43 -39.13 2.94
N SER A 33 -7.18 -38.76 1.68
CA SER A 33 -6.75 -37.41 1.32
C SER A 33 -7.91 -36.45 1.60
N PRO A 34 -7.72 -35.31 2.29
CA PRO A 34 -8.77 -34.30 2.35
C PRO A 34 -8.87 -33.63 0.97
N MET A 35 -10.10 -33.56 0.44
CA MET A 35 -10.39 -32.64 -0.68
C MET A 35 -10.06 -31.22 -0.22
N PHE A 36 -9.38 -30.47 -1.08
CA PHE A 36 -9.05 -29.06 -0.90
C PHE A 36 -10.29 -28.24 -0.50
N THR A 37 -10.34 -27.80 0.75
CA THR A 37 -11.36 -26.89 1.31
C THR A 37 -10.93 -25.43 1.15
N ALA A 38 -10.64 -25.01 -0.09
CA ALA A 38 -10.34 -23.59 -0.36
C ALA A 38 -11.61 -22.74 -0.54
N ASP A 39 -12.74 -23.34 -0.92
CA ASP A 39 -13.96 -22.61 -1.31
C ASP A 39 -14.95 -22.30 -0.16
N LEU A 40 -14.66 -22.71 1.08
CA LEU A 40 -15.58 -22.53 2.22
C LEU A 40 -15.28 -21.30 3.10
N PHE A 41 -14.24 -20.51 2.79
CA PHE A 41 -13.72 -19.47 3.70
C PHE A 41 -13.62 -18.07 3.07
N ALA A 42 -14.25 -17.84 1.92
CA ALA A 42 -14.07 -16.62 1.12
C ALA A 42 -14.67 -15.33 1.73
N ASP A 43 -15.54 -15.44 2.74
CA ASP A 43 -16.29 -14.29 3.27
C ASP A 43 -15.73 -13.68 4.57
N GLU A 44 -14.75 -14.31 5.24
CA GLU A 44 -14.13 -13.77 6.45
C GLU A 44 -12.69 -13.29 6.20
N LEU A 45 -12.42 -12.02 6.52
CA LEU A 45 -11.06 -11.47 6.47
C LEU A 45 -10.19 -12.20 7.52
N PRO A 46 -9.05 -12.79 7.16
CA PRO A 46 -8.23 -13.55 8.12
C PRO A 46 -7.55 -12.62 9.13
N GLY A 47 -7.48 -13.05 10.39
CA GLY A 47 -6.77 -12.36 11.47
C GLY A 47 -5.25 -12.37 11.32
N ILE A 48 -4.55 -11.67 12.22
CA ILE A 48 -3.09 -11.62 12.30
C ILE A 48 -2.63 -12.18 13.65
N LEU A 49 -1.90 -13.30 13.61
CA LEU A 49 -1.17 -13.84 14.75
C LEU A 49 0.22 -13.22 14.80
N ARG A 50 0.65 -12.72 15.96
CA ARG A 50 1.96 -12.10 16.17
C ARG A 50 2.77 -12.90 17.19
N LEU A 51 4.06 -13.07 16.90
CA LEU A 51 5.00 -13.83 17.71
C LEU A 51 5.92 -12.91 18.53
N ASN A 52 6.48 -13.43 19.61
CA ASN A 52 7.38 -12.71 20.51
C ASN A 52 8.71 -12.29 19.84
N ASN A 53 9.09 -12.94 18.73
CA ASN A 53 10.24 -12.56 17.91
C ASN A 53 9.94 -11.39 16.93
N GLY A 54 8.70 -10.90 16.89
CA GLY A 54 8.24 -9.84 16.00
C GLY A 54 7.74 -10.32 14.63
N ASP A 55 7.71 -11.63 14.37
CA ASP A 55 7.04 -12.19 13.20
C ASP A 55 5.52 -12.09 13.34
N TYR A 56 4.84 -12.14 12.20
CA TYR A 56 3.39 -12.11 12.15
C TYR A 56 2.86 -12.93 10.98
N VAL A 57 1.71 -13.56 11.14
CA VAL A 57 1.13 -14.49 10.18
C VAL A 57 -0.34 -14.19 10.03
N GLN A 58 -0.75 -13.88 8.80
CA GLN A 58 -2.15 -13.79 8.46
C GLN A 58 -2.78 -15.18 8.41
N GLY A 59 -3.98 -15.35 8.92
CA GLY A 59 -4.68 -16.62 8.86
C GLY A 59 -5.82 -16.72 9.85
N GLN A 60 -6.15 -17.94 10.23
CA GLN A 60 -7.21 -18.24 11.17
C GLN A 60 -6.81 -19.40 12.06
N PHE A 61 -7.50 -19.53 13.18
CA PHE A 61 -7.37 -20.73 14.00
C PHE A 61 -7.76 -21.99 13.22
N SER A 62 -7.06 -23.08 13.51
CA SER A 62 -7.44 -24.42 13.08
C SER A 62 -7.80 -25.24 14.31
N PRO A 63 -8.77 -26.18 14.21
CA PRO A 63 -9.16 -27.01 15.34
C PRO A 63 -7.97 -27.71 15.99
N SER A 64 -7.98 -27.71 17.33
CA SER A 64 -6.98 -28.39 18.15
C SER A 64 -7.55 -28.68 19.54
N GLU A 65 -7.48 -29.95 19.96
CA GLU A 65 -7.68 -30.31 21.36
C GLU A 65 -6.40 -29.99 22.13
N LEU A 66 -6.50 -29.14 23.15
CA LEU A 66 -5.38 -28.77 24.01
C LEU A 66 -5.65 -29.35 25.38
N ASN A 67 -4.80 -30.26 25.88
CA ASN A 67 -4.93 -30.65 27.27
C ASN A 67 -4.52 -29.43 28.11
N ALA A 68 -5.45 -28.90 28.91
CA ALA A 68 -5.15 -27.77 29.78
C ALA A 68 -3.99 -28.07 30.76
N ASP A 69 -3.73 -29.36 31.04
CA ASP A 69 -2.63 -29.81 31.90
C ASP A 69 -1.29 -30.03 31.17
N ASP A 70 -1.24 -29.87 29.83
CA ASP A 70 0.02 -29.95 29.10
C ASP A 70 0.88 -28.73 29.41
N ALA A 71 2.15 -28.98 29.73
CA ALA A 71 3.12 -27.94 30.10
C ALA A 71 3.53 -27.01 28.95
N ALA A 72 3.04 -27.25 27.72
CA ALA A 72 3.35 -26.47 26.52
C ALA A 72 2.21 -26.58 25.48
N PRO A 73 1.09 -25.84 25.67
CA PRO A 73 0.02 -25.82 24.68
C PRO A 73 0.50 -25.31 23.32
N VAL A 74 -0.11 -25.78 22.23
CA VAL A 74 0.21 -25.42 20.84
C VAL A 74 -1.02 -24.82 20.17
N VAL A 75 -0.85 -23.71 19.47
CA VAL A 75 -1.93 -23.09 18.70
C VAL A 75 -1.75 -23.40 17.23
N ASN A 76 -2.75 -24.04 16.63
CA ASN A 76 -2.77 -24.32 15.20
C ASN A 76 -3.32 -23.11 14.44
N TRP A 77 -2.53 -22.62 13.48
CA TRP A 77 -2.85 -21.43 12.69
C TRP A 77 -2.76 -21.73 11.19
N GLN A 78 -3.89 -21.66 10.50
CA GLN A 78 -4.00 -21.95 9.07
C GLN A 78 -3.81 -20.67 8.24
N HIS A 79 -2.81 -20.66 7.37
CA HIS A 79 -2.58 -19.62 6.38
C HIS A 79 -3.07 -20.10 5.01
N ALA A 80 -3.77 -19.25 4.24
CA ALA A 80 -4.40 -19.65 2.97
C ALA A 80 -3.43 -20.18 1.90
N GLY A 81 -2.19 -19.68 1.90
CA GLY A 81 -1.13 -20.14 0.99
C GLY A 81 -0.34 -21.40 1.42
N PHE A 82 -0.75 -22.09 2.49
CA PHE A 82 -0.05 -23.27 3.02
C PHE A 82 -1.00 -24.46 3.17
N ALA A 83 -0.51 -25.67 2.89
CA ALA A 83 -1.32 -26.88 2.82
C ALA A 83 -1.78 -27.41 4.20
N THR A 84 -0.98 -27.18 5.24
CA THR A 84 -1.29 -27.57 6.63
C THR A 84 -1.10 -26.40 7.57
N PRO A 85 -1.82 -26.37 8.71
CA PRO A 85 -1.67 -25.31 9.69
C PRO A 85 -0.26 -25.32 10.29
N PHE A 86 0.21 -24.15 10.73
CA PHE A 86 1.41 -24.03 11.54
C PHE A 86 1.07 -24.29 13.00
N GLU A 87 1.91 -25.08 13.65
CA GLU A 87 1.79 -25.46 15.06
C GLU A 87 2.69 -24.55 15.91
N PHE A 88 2.14 -23.45 16.41
CA PHE A 88 2.89 -22.47 17.21
C PHE A 88 2.87 -22.83 18.70
N PRO A 89 4.02 -23.05 19.36
CA PRO A 89 4.04 -23.21 20.82
C PRO A 89 3.54 -21.92 21.50
N PHE A 90 2.69 -22.05 22.52
CA PHE A 90 2.05 -20.92 23.21
C PHE A 90 3.07 -19.88 23.71
N ALA A 91 4.22 -20.34 24.22
CA ALA A 91 5.35 -19.52 24.66
C ALA A 91 5.95 -18.58 23.59
N THR A 92 5.71 -18.86 22.30
CA THR A 92 6.18 -18.05 21.17
C THR A 92 5.18 -16.98 20.76
N LEU A 93 3.93 -17.08 21.21
CA LEU A 93 2.84 -16.19 20.82
C LEU A 93 2.87 -14.90 21.66
N ALA A 94 2.62 -13.78 21.00
CA ALA A 94 2.46 -12.48 21.65
C ALA A 94 0.98 -12.08 21.70
N SER A 95 0.31 -12.12 20.54
CA SER A 95 -1.08 -11.66 20.41
C SER A 95 -1.71 -12.13 19.11
N ALA A 96 -3.03 -12.26 19.07
CA ALA A 96 -3.81 -12.34 17.83
C ALA A 96 -4.76 -11.14 17.74
N THR A 97 -4.98 -10.63 16.53
CA THR A 97 -5.92 -9.54 16.25
C THR A 97 -6.79 -9.94 15.06
N PHE A 98 -8.09 -9.66 15.16
CA PHE A 98 -9.07 -10.03 14.15
C PHE A 98 -9.75 -8.78 13.58
N PRO A 99 -10.14 -8.81 12.30
CA PRO A 99 -10.89 -7.71 11.71
C PRO A 99 -12.32 -7.66 12.27
N ALA A 100 -12.87 -6.45 12.37
CA ALA A 100 -14.24 -6.27 12.84
C ALA A 100 -15.24 -6.92 11.87
N PRO A 101 -16.26 -7.65 12.38
CA PRO A 101 -17.30 -8.22 11.55
C PRO A 101 -18.18 -7.11 10.96
N ALA A 102 -18.83 -7.39 9.82
CA ALA A 102 -19.74 -6.44 9.16
C ALA A 102 -20.90 -5.98 10.07
N LYS A 103 -21.28 -6.82 11.05
CA LYS A 103 -22.27 -6.49 12.07
C LYS A 103 -21.81 -6.98 13.44
N ILE A 104 -21.63 -6.04 14.36
CA ILE A 104 -21.39 -6.33 15.77
C ILE A 104 -22.72 -6.68 16.44
N THR A 105 -22.77 -7.85 17.07
CA THR A 105 -23.94 -8.32 17.83
C THR A 105 -24.03 -7.60 19.17
N ALA A 106 -25.25 -7.35 19.64
CA ALA A 106 -25.46 -6.77 20.96
C ALA A 106 -25.09 -7.77 22.06
N THR A 107 -24.41 -7.28 23.10
CA THR A 107 -24.10 -8.05 24.31
C THR A 107 -25.40 -8.52 24.98
N LYS A 108 -25.48 -9.80 25.37
CA LYS A 108 -26.64 -10.36 26.06
C LYS A 108 -26.54 -10.09 27.57
N GLY A 109 -27.69 -9.94 28.23
CA GLY A 109 -27.80 -9.74 29.69
C GLY A 109 -28.15 -8.31 30.10
N LYS A 110 -28.71 -8.16 31.30
CA LYS A 110 -29.09 -6.86 31.92
C LYS A 110 -27.95 -6.19 32.71
N PHE A 111 -26.92 -6.94 33.06
CA PHE A 111 -25.85 -6.48 33.95
C PHE A 111 -24.47 -6.74 33.37
N ALA A 112 -23.55 -5.82 33.66
CA ALA A 112 -22.13 -6.00 33.47
C ALA A 112 -21.46 -6.22 34.83
N PHE A 113 -20.55 -7.18 34.89
CA PHE A 113 -19.76 -7.55 36.07
C PHE A 113 -18.32 -7.13 35.82
N GLU A 114 -17.83 -6.15 36.57
CA GLU A 114 -16.41 -5.78 36.58
C GLU A 114 -15.71 -6.51 37.71
N LEU A 115 -14.63 -7.20 37.37
CA LEU A 115 -13.91 -8.08 38.28
C LEU A 115 -12.60 -7.43 38.77
N LEU A 116 -12.08 -7.89 39.90
CA LEU A 116 -10.84 -7.38 40.50
C LEU A 116 -9.60 -7.63 39.64
N ASN A 117 -9.63 -8.63 38.76
CA ASN A 117 -8.55 -8.90 37.80
C ASN A 117 -8.71 -8.12 36.48
N GLY A 118 -9.66 -7.18 36.41
CA GLY A 118 -9.92 -6.33 35.24
C GLY A 118 -10.85 -6.93 34.19
N ASP A 119 -11.28 -8.19 34.36
CA ASP A 119 -12.24 -8.84 33.47
C ASP A 119 -13.61 -8.17 33.53
N ARG A 120 -14.33 -8.23 32.41
CA ARG A 120 -15.68 -7.70 32.26
C ARG A 120 -16.56 -8.72 31.59
N LEU A 121 -17.55 -9.19 32.33
CA LEU A 121 -18.51 -10.19 31.88
C LEU A 121 -19.89 -9.56 31.80
N PHE A 122 -20.77 -10.09 30.95
CA PHE A 122 -22.12 -9.59 30.76
C PHE A 122 -23.13 -10.73 30.91
N GLY A 123 -24.25 -10.45 31.57
CA GLY A 123 -25.19 -11.49 31.91
C GLY A 123 -26.38 -11.03 32.75
N ASN A 124 -27.10 -12.00 33.30
CA ASN A 124 -28.14 -11.77 34.29
C ASN A 124 -27.76 -12.40 35.62
N ILE A 125 -28.26 -11.85 36.71
CA ILE A 125 -28.13 -12.42 38.05
C ILE A 125 -29.33 -13.32 38.29
N VAL A 126 -29.09 -14.59 38.63
CA VAL A 126 -30.11 -15.61 38.88
C VAL A 126 -30.37 -15.75 40.38
N GLU A 127 -29.30 -15.89 41.16
CA GLU A 127 -29.38 -16.08 42.61
C GLU A 127 -28.26 -15.32 43.32
N VAL A 128 -28.58 -14.81 44.51
CA VAL A 128 -27.66 -14.06 45.37
C VAL A 128 -27.06 -15.00 46.39
N GLY A 129 -25.73 -15.10 46.37
CA GLY A 129 -24.96 -15.90 47.31
C GLY A 129 -23.48 -15.54 47.25
N ASP A 130 -22.67 -16.32 47.95
CA ASP A 130 -21.22 -16.38 47.70
C ASP A 130 -20.88 -17.86 47.44
N PRO A 131 -20.74 -18.27 46.16
CA PRO A 131 -20.69 -17.45 44.94
C PRO A 131 -22.05 -16.90 44.46
N LEU A 132 -22.03 -15.84 43.65
CA LEU A 132 -23.19 -15.38 42.86
C LEU A 132 -23.52 -16.42 41.78
N ILE A 133 -24.80 -16.66 41.51
CA ILE A 133 -25.22 -17.46 40.37
C ILE A 133 -25.66 -16.53 39.25
N VAL A 134 -24.96 -16.59 38.12
CA VAL A 134 -25.15 -15.70 36.97
C VAL A 134 -25.36 -16.50 35.69
N THR A 135 -26.02 -15.91 34.69
CA THR A 135 -26.06 -16.45 33.32
C THR A 135 -25.20 -15.57 32.44
N LEU A 136 -24.07 -16.11 31.97
CA LEU A 136 -23.13 -15.41 31.09
C LEU A 136 -23.35 -15.95 29.66
N GLY A 137 -23.93 -15.16 28.76
CA GLY A 137 -24.18 -15.62 27.39
C GLY A 137 -25.39 -16.58 27.25
N GLU A 138 -25.14 -17.85 26.89
CA GLU A 138 -26.18 -18.85 26.62
C GLU A 138 -26.61 -19.61 27.88
N ASP A 139 -27.55 -19.03 28.64
CA ASP A 139 -28.48 -19.59 29.65
C ASP A 139 -28.02 -20.62 30.70
N GLU A 140 -26.80 -21.18 30.66
CA GLU A 140 -26.29 -22.06 31.71
C GLU A 140 -25.82 -21.24 32.94
N PRO A 141 -26.30 -21.57 34.14
CA PRO A 141 -25.86 -20.92 35.37
C PRO A 141 -24.36 -21.16 35.62
N SER A 142 -23.64 -20.08 35.90
CA SER A 142 -22.24 -20.09 36.31
C SER A 142 -22.08 -19.51 37.72
N GLU A 143 -21.13 -20.06 38.47
CA GLU A 143 -20.74 -19.56 39.77
C GLU A 143 -19.70 -18.44 39.61
N LEU A 144 -20.00 -17.25 40.14
CA LEU A 144 -19.09 -16.12 40.17
C LEU A 144 -18.76 -15.78 41.64
N PRO A 145 -17.54 -16.10 42.11
CA PRO A 145 -17.14 -15.79 43.49
C PRO A 145 -17.30 -14.30 43.75
N LEU A 146 -18.05 -13.96 44.79
CA LEU A 146 -18.35 -12.56 45.08
C LEU A 146 -17.09 -11.81 45.52
N ALA A 147 -16.07 -12.54 45.97
CA ALA A 147 -14.74 -12.00 46.22
C ALA A 147 -14.01 -11.48 44.99
N MET A 148 -14.38 -11.92 43.79
CA MET A 148 -13.80 -11.43 42.54
C MET A 148 -14.58 -10.25 41.97
N VAL A 149 -15.82 -10.01 42.40
CA VAL A 149 -16.65 -8.93 41.87
C VAL A 149 -16.27 -7.60 42.50
N ARG A 150 -15.78 -6.68 41.68
CA ARG A 150 -15.49 -5.30 42.09
C ARG A 150 -16.77 -4.47 42.10
N GLN A 151 -17.50 -4.54 40.99
CA GLN A 151 -18.68 -3.71 40.73
C GLN A 151 -19.63 -4.44 39.80
N ILE A 152 -20.93 -4.27 40.03
CA ILE A 152 -21.99 -4.66 39.09
C ILE A 152 -22.71 -3.40 38.66
N PHE A 153 -22.95 -3.23 37.37
CA PHE A 153 -23.73 -2.10 36.89
C PHE A 153 -24.71 -2.52 35.81
N ARG A 154 -25.82 -1.78 35.74
CA ARG A 154 -26.85 -2.02 34.75
C ARG A 154 -26.33 -1.72 33.35
N TRP A 155 -26.65 -2.64 32.46
CA TRP A 155 -26.27 -2.61 31.07
C TRP A 155 -27.43 -3.16 30.21
N ASP A 156 -28.29 -2.30 29.67
CA ASP A 156 -29.43 -2.71 28.81
C ASP A 156 -29.64 -1.82 27.57
N ASP A 157 -28.69 -0.91 27.28
CA ASP A 157 -28.80 0.15 26.25
C ASP A 157 -28.60 -0.35 24.80
N SER A 158 -28.99 -1.58 24.50
CA SER A 158 -28.84 -2.26 23.19
C SER A 158 -27.41 -2.49 22.67
N ARG A 159 -26.36 -1.74 23.05
CA ARG A 159 -24.93 -1.95 22.69
C ARG A 159 -23.93 -1.38 23.70
N ALA A 160 -23.07 -2.22 24.29
CA ALA A 160 -21.94 -1.83 25.18
C ALA A 160 -20.94 -0.88 24.53
N VAL A 161 -20.68 -1.14 23.25
CA VAL A 161 -19.63 -0.49 22.50
C VAL A 161 -20.22 0.65 21.69
N VAL A 162 -19.74 1.86 21.97
CA VAL A 162 -20.03 3.10 21.21
C VAL A 162 -19.23 3.11 19.92
N PHE A 163 -17.95 2.72 20.01
CA PHE A 163 -17.02 2.75 18.89
C PHE A 163 -16.04 1.59 18.98
N GLN A 164 -15.73 1.01 17.83
CA GLN A 164 -14.69 0.01 17.66
C GLN A 164 -13.71 0.47 16.58
N GLY A 165 -12.42 0.38 16.88
CA GLY A 165 -11.35 0.71 15.96
C GLY A 165 -10.04 -0.01 16.28
N PRO A 166 -8.96 0.32 15.56
CA PRO A 166 -8.87 1.51 14.72
C PRO A 166 -9.65 1.42 13.39
N GLY A 167 -9.95 0.22 12.88
CA GLY A 167 -10.67 0.05 11.61
C GLY A 167 -9.82 0.44 10.39
N SER A 168 -10.47 0.65 9.24
CA SER A 168 -9.79 1.04 8.00
C SER A 168 -9.13 2.40 8.13
N ARG A 169 -7.93 2.56 7.55
CA ARG A 169 -7.24 3.88 7.45
C ARG A 169 -8.14 4.94 6.82
N ASP A 170 -8.92 4.57 5.81
CA ASP A 170 -9.69 5.52 5.01
C ASP A 170 -10.90 6.11 5.77
N ASP A 171 -11.24 5.52 6.93
CA ASP A 171 -12.25 6.07 7.84
C ASP A 171 -11.70 7.20 8.74
N TRP A 172 -10.40 7.50 8.67
CA TRP A 172 -9.75 8.50 9.49
C TRP A 172 -9.39 9.74 8.69
N GLU A 173 -9.38 10.87 9.38
CA GLU A 173 -8.95 12.15 8.83
C GLU A 173 -7.50 12.46 9.26
N SER A 174 -6.80 13.23 8.44
CA SER A 174 -5.42 13.65 8.68
C SER A 174 -5.17 15.01 8.04
N ASN A 175 -4.14 15.74 8.50
CA ASN A 175 -3.74 17.03 7.93
C ASN A 175 -2.95 16.87 6.61
N GLY A 176 -3.55 16.19 5.64
CA GLY A 176 -2.94 15.86 4.34
C GLY A 176 -1.86 14.76 4.40
N GLN A 177 -1.78 14.02 5.51
CA GLN A 177 -0.77 12.98 5.74
C GLN A 177 -1.38 11.58 5.89
N ILE A 178 -2.60 11.34 5.38
CA ILE A 178 -3.26 10.03 5.53
C ILE A 178 -2.45 8.91 4.87
N GLU A 179 -1.78 9.18 3.75
CA GLU A 179 -0.88 8.23 3.05
C GLU A 179 0.38 7.87 3.86
N SER A 180 0.67 8.61 4.94
CA SER A 180 1.77 8.26 5.84
C SER A 180 1.38 7.20 6.87
N TRP A 181 0.10 6.84 6.92
CA TRP A 181 -0.43 5.73 7.71
C TRP A 181 -0.70 4.53 6.79
N THR A 182 -0.40 3.35 7.31
CA THR A 182 -0.65 2.07 6.64
C THR A 182 -1.63 1.27 7.49
N ASP A 183 -2.68 0.75 6.86
CA ASP A 183 -3.57 -0.23 7.46
C ASP A 183 -3.01 -1.63 7.22
N SER A 184 -2.73 -2.34 8.30
CA SER A 184 -2.33 -3.74 8.31
C SER A 184 -3.44 -4.61 8.88
N LYS A 185 -4.61 -4.59 8.23
CA LYS A 185 -5.81 -5.38 8.56
C LYS A 185 -6.29 -5.15 9.99
N GLY A 186 -6.59 -3.89 10.32
CA GLY A 186 -7.11 -3.49 11.63
C GLY A 186 -6.05 -3.00 12.61
N THR A 187 -4.79 -2.89 12.19
CA THR A 187 -3.75 -2.14 12.91
C THR A 187 -3.33 -0.96 12.03
N LEU A 188 -3.45 0.27 12.54
CA LEU A 188 -2.94 1.45 11.87
C LEU A 188 -1.51 1.74 12.33
N GLU A 189 -0.60 1.87 11.37
CA GLU A 189 0.83 2.08 11.63
C GLU A 189 1.35 3.32 10.89
N THR A 190 2.27 4.06 11.52
CA THR A 190 3.05 5.09 10.82
C THR A 190 4.48 5.16 11.37
N SER A 191 5.43 5.45 10.48
CA SER A 191 6.81 5.83 10.82
C SER A 191 7.11 7.29 10.49
N ALA A 192 6.12 8.02 9.96
CA ALA A 192 6.30 9.40 9.54
C ALA A 192 6.28 10.34 10.76
N THR A 193 7.34 11.12 10.87
CA THR A 193 7.48 12.17 11.88
C THR A 193 6.38 13.22 11.71
N MET A 194 5.75 13.61 12.82
CA MET A 194 4.64 14.56 12.90
C MET A 194 3.34 14.12 12.20
N ALA A 195 3.20 12.84 11.85
CA ALA A 195 1.98 12.32 11.26
C ALA A 195 0.81 12.41 12.26
N THR A 196 -0.33 12.89 11.79
CA THR A 196 -1.54 13.04 12.61
C THR A 196 -2.68 12.18 12.06
N LEU A 197 -3.57 11.79 12.97
CA LEU A 197 -4.75 11.00 12.67
C LEU A 197 -5.86 11.42 13.64
N PHE A 198 -7.07 11.68 13.16
CA PHE A 198 -8.20 12.02 14.02
C PHE A 198 -9.51 11.46 13.48
N ARG A 199 -10.46 11.24 14.39
CA ARG A 199 -11.79 10.72 14.06
C ARG A 199 -12.81 11.16 15.10
N ASP A 200 -14.03 11.41 14.63
CA ASP A 200 -15.19 11.61 15.48
C ASP A 200 -15.71 10.25 15.96
N LEU A 201 -15.42 9.88 17.20
CA LEU A 201 -15.81 8.58 17.79
C LEU A 201 -17.23 8.57 18.34
N LYS A 202 -17.93 9.71 18.33
CA LYS A 202 -19.18 9.90 19.07
C LYS A 202 -19.00 9.64 20.58
N LEU A 203 -17.84 10.05 21.12
CA LEU A 203 -17.51 9.87 22.54
C LEU A 203 -18.63 10.44 23.44
N PRO A 204 -19.20 9.64 24.35
CA PRO A 204 -20.20 10.13 25.30
C PRO A 204 -19.59 11.09 26.33
N GLN A 205 -20.45 11.83 27.04
CA GLN A 205 -20.01 12.70 28.14
C GLN A 205 -19.17 11.96 29.20
N VAL A 206 -19.61 10.74 29.52
CA VAL A 206 -18.94 9.82 30.43
C VAL A 206 -18.65 8.55 29.64
N ALA A 207 -17.36 8.26 29.47
CA ALA A 207 -16.91 7.22 28.56
C ALA A 207 -15.81 6.37 29.18
N ARG A 208 -15.78 5.10 28.77
CA ARG A 208 -14.66 4.20 28.99
C ARG A 208 -13.94 4.00 27.67
N VAL A 209 -12.67 4.37 27.60
CA VAL A 209 -11.84 4.21 26.39
C VAL A 209 -10.75 3.19 26.67
N GLU A 210 -10.83 2.05 26.00
CA GLU A 210 -9.81 1.01 26.05
C GLU A 210 -8.86 1.21 24.89
N LEU A 211 -7.58 1.40 25.21
CA LEU A 211 -6.56 1.76 24.25
C LEU A 211 -5.39 0.78 24.30
N ASP A 212 -5.03 0.24 23.14
CA ASP A 212 -3.88 -0.62 22.94
C ASP A 212 -3.01 -0.09 21.80
N ILE A 213 -1.82 0.36 22.16
CA ILE A 213 -0.83 0.90 21.24
C ILE A 213 0.51 0.20 21.42
N SER A 214 1.29 0.14 20.35
CA SER A 214 2.68 -0.29 20.41
C SER A 214 3.60 0.58 19.57
N TRP A 215 4.90 0.45 19.79
CA TRP A 215 5.91 1.25 19.09
C TRP A 215 7.16 0.45 18.73
N GLU A 216 7.99 1.02 17.86
CA GLU A 216 9.39 0.58 17.66
C GLU A 216 10.37 1.72 17.94
N GLY A 217 11.46 1.38 18.61
CA GLY A 217 12.46 2.35 19.05
C GLY A 217 11.99 3.14 20.27
N LYS A 218 12.49 4.38 20.40
CA LYS A 218 12.05 5.30 21.47
C LYS A 218 10.75 5.98 21.02
N PRO A 219 9.63 5.79 21.72
CA PRO A 219 8.36 6.38 21.35
C PRO A 219 8.37 7.89 21.60
N ASN A 220 7.66 8.62 20.75
CA ASN A 220 7.30 10.01 21.00
C ASN A 220 5.97 10.31 20.31
N PHE A 221 4.89 10.41 21.08
CA PHE A 221 3.55 10.56 20.56
C PHE A 221 2.64 11.33 21.52
N VAL A 222 1.50 11.78 21.00
CA VAL A 222 0.39 12.36 21.76
C VAL A 222 -0.90 11.65 21.37
N ILE A 223 -1.72 11.30 22.35
CA ILE A 223 -3.05 10.72 22.17
C ILE A 223 -4.03 11.52 23.01
N ALA A 224 -4.95 12.22 22.36
CA ALA A 224 -5.92 13.10 23.02
C ALA A 224 -7.35 12.60 22.82
N VAL A 225 -8.12 12.56 23.90
CA VAL A 225 -9.49 12.06 23.95
C VAL A 225 -10.42 13.19 24.38
N GLY A 226 -11.50 13.40 23.62
CA GLY A 226 -12.41 14.53 23.83
C GLY A 226 -11.93 15.81 23.13
N VAL A 227 -11.51 15.68 21.86
CA VAL A 227 -11.17 16.82 21.00
C VAL A 227 -12.35 17.24 20.12
N ASP A 228 -12.40 18.50 19.67
CA ASP A 228 -13.37 18.92 18.66
C ASP A 228 -12.98 18.29 17.32
N PRO A 229 -13.79 17.39 16.73
CA PRO A 229 -13.44 16.72 15.49
C PRO A 229 -13.26 17.68 14.31
N ARG A 230 -13.86 18.88 14.34
CA ARG A 230 -13.70 19.88 13.28
C ARG A 230 -12.41 20.69 13.40
N SER A 231 -11.74 20.62 14.54
CA SER A 231 -10.56 21.43 14.85
C SER A 231 -9.57 20.71 15.77
N ALA A 232 -9.40 19.40 15.57
CA ALA A 232 -8.64 18.52 16.47
C ALA A 232 -7.21 19.02 16.75
N GLU A 233 -6.49 19.48 15.72
CA GLU A 233 -5.12 20.00 15.84
C GLU A 233 -5.02 21.23 16.76
N ASN A 234 -6.09 22.03 16.85
CA ASN A 234 -6.11 23.25 17.68
C ASN A 234 -6.68 23.01 19.07
N THR A 235 -7.36 21.88 19.30
CA THR A 235 -8.12 21.62 20.55
C THR A 235 -7.58 20.47 21.39
N TRP A 236 -6.62 19.68 20.87
CA TRP A 236 -6.09 18.52 21.60
C TRP A 236 -5.44 18.87 22.94
N ALA A 237 -4.75 20.02 23.04
CA ALA A 237 -4.09 20.43 24.28
C ALA A 237 -5.10 20.72 25.41
N ASP A 238 -6.30 21.18 25.08
CA ASP A 238 -7.40 21.42 26.02
C ASP A 238 -8.18 20.15 26.40
N ALA A 239 -7.92 19.04 25.70
CA ALA A 239 -8.52 17.73 25.93
C ALA A 239 -7.67 16.91 26.92
N PHE A 240 -8.25 15.83 27.44
CA PHE A 240 -7.44 14.86 28.19
C PHE A 240 -6.49 14.18 27.20
N HIS A 241 -5.21 14.10 27.53
CA HIS A 241 -4.25 13.46 26.64
C HIS A 241 -3.16 12.70 27.38
N ILE A 242 -2.57 11.75 26.68
CA ILE A 242 -1.41 10.98 27.10
C ILE A 242 -0.27 11.32 26.15
N GLU A 243 0.90 11.59 26.70
CA GLU A 243 2.10 11.89 25.93
C GLU A 243 3.37 11.37 26.58
N VAL A 244 4.48 11.43 25.85
CA VAL A 244 5.78 10.88 26.29
C VAL A 244 6.71 12.01 26.71
N TRP A 245 7.11 12.03 27.98
CA TRP A 245 8.08 12.97 28.55
C TRP A 245 9.33 12.23 29.00
N ASP A 246 10.45 12.44 28.32
CA ASP A 246 11.72 11.75 28.55
C ASP A 246 11.63 10.22 28.56
N GLU A 247 11.43 9.61 29.74
CA GLU A 247 11.31 8.16 29.96
C GLU A 247 9.97 7.78 30.60
N ASP A 248 9.04 8.74 30.68
CA ASP A 248 7.71 8.62 31.27
C ASP A 248 6.62 8.76 30.22
N ILE A 249 5.56 7.97 30.40
CA ILE A 249 4.26 8.24 29.78
C ILE A 249 3.42 8.97 30.82
N VAL A 250 2.96 10.17 30.48
CA VAL A 250 2.22 11.05 31.39
C VAL A 250 0.78 11.25 30.92
N ALA A 251 -0.14 11.27 31.88
CA ALA A 251 -1.49 11.76 31.72
C ALA A 251 -1.50 13.26 31.95
N VAL A 252 -2.09 14.00 31.03
CA VAL A 252 -2.16 15.45 31.07
C VAL A 252 -3.60 15.93 30.86
N TRP A 253 -4.00 16.92 31.64
CA TRP A 253 -5.21 17.67 31.38
C TRP A 253 -4.99 19.16 31.65
N GLU A 254 -5.17 19.99 30.63
CA GLU A 254 -4.99 21.44 30.74
C GLU A 254 -6.32 22.20 30.62
N ASP A 255 -6.39 23.34 31.31
CA ASP A 255 -7.49 24.32 31.22
C ASP A 255 -6.90 25.74 31.19
N GLY A 256 -6.03 26.00 30.21
CA GLY A 256 -5.38 27.29 29.87
C GLY A 256 -4.51 27.95 30.96
N SER A 257 -4.82 27.74 32.23
CA SER A 257 -4.22 28.36 33.43
C SER A 257 -3.85 27.33 34.49
N LEU A 258 -4.34 26.10 34.38
CA LEU A 258 -4.06 24.97 35.24
C LEU A 258 -3.77 23.75 34.37
N ALA A 259 -2.79 22.95 34.79
CA ALA A 259 -2.48 21.66 34.19
C ALA A 259 -2.37 20.62 35.30
N GLY A 260 -3.07 19.50 35.16
CA GLY A 260 -2.85 18.29 35.93
C GLY A 260 -1.93 17.37 35.13
N VAL A 261 -0.78 16.99 35.70
CA VAL A 261 0.16 16.05 35.08
C VAL A 261 0.45 14.94 36.06
N GLN A 262 0.26 13.69 35.65
CA GLN A 262 0.64 12.52 36.43
C GLN A 262 1.35 11.48 35.55
N SER A 263 2.44 10.92 36.06
CA SER A 263 3.10 9.78 35.43
C SER A 263 2.21 8.54 35.54
N ILE A 264 1.96 7.87 34.42
CA ILE A 264 1.17 6.63 34.36
C ILE A 264 2.09 5.41 34.38
N ALA A 265 3.21 5.48 33.67
CA ALA A 265 4.16 4.37 33.54
C ALA A 265 5.53 4.83 33.04
N LYS A 266 6.59 4.07 33.36
CA LYS A 266 7.94 4.28 32.82
C LYS A 266 8.11 3.46 31.54
N LEU A 267 8.73 4.02 30.50
CA LEU A 267 8.94 3.32 29.22
C LEU A 267 9.70 2.00 29.39
N LYS A 268 10.70 1.96 30.28
CA LYS A 268 11.49 0.76 30.58
C LYS A 268 10.67 -0.40 31.17
N GLU A 269 9.51 -0.11 31.77
CA GLU A 269 8.63 -1.10 32.41
C GLU A 269 7.60 -1.65 31.41
N LEU A 270 7.31 -0.92 30.33
CA LEU A 270 6.30 -1.25 29.33
C LEU A 270 6.82 -2.08 28.16
N GLY A 271 8.14 -2.21 28.02
CA GLY A 271 8.76 -2.75 26.80
C GLY A 271 8.45 -1.85 25.60
N ASN A 272 7.54 -2.28 24.73
CA ASN A 272 7.16 -1.55 23.52
C ASN A 272 5.64 -1.40 23.32
N ARG A 273 4.83 -1.55 24.37
CA ARG A 273 3.38 -1.56 24.30
C ARG A 273 2.76 -0.85 25.50
N LEU A 274 1.66 -0.13 25.28
CA LEU A 274 0.84 0.44 26.34
C LEU A 274 -0.60 -0.03 26.14
N GLN A 275 -1.14 -0.67 27.18
CA GLN A 275 -2.54 -1.09 27.25
C GLN A 275 -3.18 -0.49 28.50
N VAL A 276 -4.18 0.38 28.31
CA VAL A 276 -4.83 1.11 29.40
C VAL A 276 -6.33 1.25 29.16
N THR A 277 -7.07 1.34 30.26
CA THR A 277 -8.48 1.73 30.26
C THR A 277 -8.61 3.13 30.85
N LEU A 278 -9.20 4.06 30.08
CA LEU A 278 -9.46 5.44 30.48
C LEU A 278 -10.93 5.59 30.84
N LYS A 279 -11.22 5.85 32.09
CA LYS A 279 -12.55 6.17 32.61
C LYS A 279 -12.67 7.68 32.73
N ILE A 280 -13.35 8.34 31.78
CA ILE A 280 -13.34 9.80 31.61
C ILE A 280 -14.75 10.39 31.80
N ASP A 281 -14.89 11.33 32.73
CA ASP A 281 -16.01 12.28 32.80
C ASP A 281 -15.52 13.65 32.30
N GLN A 282 -15.87 13.94 31.06
CA GLN A 282 -15.38 15.13 30.36
C GLN A 282 -15.88 16.44 30.99
N THR A 283 -17.12 16.42 31.47
CA THR A 283 -17.84 17.60 31.97
C THR A 283 -17.29 18.05 33.31
N ASN A 284 -17.00 17.08 34.20
CA ASN A 284 -16.45 17.34 35.53
C ASN A 284 -14.91 17.30 35.56
N ARG A 285 -14.27 17.09 34.41
CA ARG A 285 -12.81 16.94 34.26
C ARG A 285 -12.23 15.88 35.22
N HIS A 286 -12.92 14.74 35.34
CA HIS A 286 -12.46 13.61 36.14
C HIS A 286 -11.96 12.49 35.23
N VAL A 287 -10.79 11.94 35.55
CA VAL A 287 -10.25 10.79 34.85
C VAL A 287 -9.66 9.79 35.83
N MET A 288 -9.90 8.51 35.54
CA MET A 288 -9.22 7.38 36.15
C MET A 288 -8.60 6.55 35.04
N ILE A 289 -7.34 6.17 35.22
CA ILE A 289 -6.59 5.34 34.28
C ILE A 289 -6.24 4.05 35.00
N GLU A 290 -6.61 2.94 34.38
CA GLU A 290 -6.41 1.60 34.92
C GLU A 290 -5.56 0.75 33.96
N SER A 291 -4.78 -0.17 34.54
CA SER A 291 -4.16 -1.24 33.78
C SER A 291 -5.24 -2.20 33.26
N MET A 292 -4.86 -3.10 32.35
CA MET A 292 -5.77 -4.16 31.88
C MET A 292 -6.20 -5.13 33.00
N ARG A 293 -5.44 -5.18 34.11
CA ARG A 293 -5.77 -5.96 35.31
C ARG A 293 -6.64 -5.21 36.31
N GLY A 294 -7.13 -4.01 35.95
CA GLY A 294 -7.98 -3.19 36.81
C GLY A 294 -7.23 -2.38 37.88
N GLU A 295 -5.90 -2.42 37.89
CA GLU A 295 -5.10 -1.64 38.83
C GLU A 295 -5.17 -0.15 38.49
N THR A 296 -5.54 0.69 39.44
CA THR A 296 -5.55 2.14 39.23
C THR A 296 -4.12 2.68 39.14
N LEU A 297 -3.74 3.13 37.94
CA LEU A 297 -2.45 3.76 37.67
C LEU A 297 -2.45 5.22 38.12
N THR A 298 -3.55 5.93 37.85
CA THR A 298 -3.77 7.31 38.30
C THR A 298 -5.26 7.64 38.34
N GLN A 299 -5.64 8.54 39.24
CA GLN A 299 -6.96 9.15 39.29
C GLN A 299 -6.81 10.61 39.70
N TYR A 300 -7.49 11.51 39.00
CA TYR A 300 -7.55 12.91 39.41
C TYR A 300 -8.75 13.66 38.82
N THR A 301 -9.10 14.75 39.48
CA THR A 301 -10.10 15.72 39.02
C THR A 301 -9.43 17.07 38.86
N LEU A 302 -9.48 17.66 37.67
CA LEU A 302 -8.99 19.02 37.47
C LEU A 302 -10.02 20.00 38.05
N PRO A 303 -9.65 20.89 39.00
CA PRO A 303 -10.59 21.79 39.64
C PRO A 303 -11.09 22.86 38.64
N ILE A 304 -12.35 22.75 38.23
CA ILE A 304 -12.99 23.67 37.27
C ILE A 304 -13.94 24.66 37.93
N LYS A 305 -14.02 25.87 37.35
CA LYS A 305 -15.01 26.89 37.76
C LYS A 305 -16.40 26.66 37.18
N LYS A 306 -16.50 26.03 36.00
CA LYS A 306 -17.75 25.69 35.31
C LYS A 306 -17.58 24.41 34.50
N PRO A 307 -18.62 23.55 34.42
CA PRO A 307 -18.61 22.37 33.56
C PRO A 307 -18.40 22.75 32.08
N ARG A 308 -17.57 21.98 31.37
CA ARG A 308 -17.30 22.17 29.93
C ARG A 308 -18.21 21.30 29.07
N VAL A 309 -18.35 21.68 27.80
CA VAL A 309 -19.07 20.89 26.79
C VAL A 309 -18.19 19.70 26.40
N ALA A 310 -18.72 18.49 26.60
CA ALA A 310 -18.07 17.25 26.16
C ALA A 310 -17.89 17.26 24.63
N GLN A 311 -16.74 16.76 24.18
CA GLN A 311 -16.41 16.64 22.77
C GLN A 311 -16.38 15.17 22.38
N THR A 312 -16.45 14.91 21.07
CA THR A 312 -16.71 13.55 20.55
C THR A 312 -15.50 12.89 19.89
N GLY A 313 -14.44 13.64 19.61
CA GLY A 313 -13.30 13.19 18.83
C GLY A 313 -12.15 12.58 19.63
N ILE A 314 -11.31 11.82 18.92
CA ILE A 314 -9.97 11.40 19.35
C ILE A 314 -8.92 11.92 18.35
N TYR A 315 -7.71 12.17 18.85
CA TYR A 315 -6.59 12.66 18.06
C TYR A 315 -5.31 11.90 18.42
N PHE A 316 -4.56 11.50 17.40
CA PHE A 316 -3.25 10.87 17.51
C PHE A 316 -2.23 11.72 16.76
N ARG A 317 -1.04 11.82 17.34
CA ARG A 317 0.13 12.44 16.69
C ARG A 317 1.37 11.62 16.97
N ASN A 318 1.98 11.10 15.91
CA ASN A 318 3.30 10.49 15.97
C ASN A 318 4.36 11.58 15.84
N ILE A 319 5.03 11.95 16.93
CA ILE A 319 6.09 12.97 16.90
C ILE A 319 7.38 12.37 16.32
N ASP A 320 7.81 11.19 16.76
CA ASP A 320 8.98 10.47 16.24
C ASP A 320 8.88 8.97 16.56
N GLY A 321 9.59 8.14 15.79
CA GLY A 321 9.53 6.68 15.89
C GLY A 321 8.41 6.04 15.07
N VAL A 322 8.17 4.74 15.32
CA VAL A 322 7.04 4.00 14.72
C VAL A 322 5.95 3.88 15.77
N LEU A 323 4.72 4.28 15.43
CA LEU A 323 3.55 4.15 16.28
C LEU A 323 2.54 3.21 15.61
N ARG A 324 1.96 2.31 16.40
CA ARG A 324 0.89 1.40 15.99
C ARG A 324 -0.30 1.55 16.92
N ILE A 325 -1.46 1.78 16.33
CA ILE A 325 -2.75 1.70 17.01
C ILE A 325 -3.27 0.30 16.74
N ARG A 326 -3.31 -0.54 17.77
CA ARG A 326 -3.64 -1.97 17.64
C ARG A 326 -5.12 -2.23 17.87
N SER A 327 -5.69 -1.58 18.88
CA SER A 327 -7.12 -1.60 19.16
C SER A 327 -7.53 -0.34 19.93
N LEU A 328 -8.74 0.11 19.66
CA LEU A 328 -9.38 1.26 20.29
C LEU A 328 -10.86 0.94 20.45
N GLN A 329 -11.34 0.85 21.69
CA GLN A 329 -12.75 0.62 21.97
C GLN A 329 -13.27 1.72 22.88
N VAL A 330 -14.44 2.27 22.54
CA VAL A 330 -15.17 3.19 23.41
C VAL A 330 -16.42 2.47 23.89
N LEU A 331 -16.60 2.40 25.20
CA LEU A 331 -17.79 1.90 25.83
C LEU A 331 -18.50 3.02 26.58
N HIS A 332 -19.80 2.86 26.74
CA HIS A 332 -20.51 3.64 27.74
C HIS A 332 -19.99 3.29 29.14
N ALA A 333 -19.92 4.29 30.01
CA ALA A 333 -19.49 4.12 31.38
C ALA A 333 -20.59 4.59 32.32
N THR A 334 -21.63 3.77 32.46
CA THR A 334 -22.77 4.03 33.38
C THR A 334 -22.36 3.99 34.85
N ASP A 335 -21.19 3.42 35.14
CA ASP A 335 -20.56 3.30 36.46
C ASP A 335 -19.86 4.58 36.96
N LEU A 336 -19.53 5.51 36.05
CA LEU A 336 -18.75 6.71 36.36
C LEU A 336 -19.67 7.87 36.72
N ASN A 337 -20.06 7.96 37.99
CA ASN A 337 -20.72 9.15 38.53
C ASN A 337 -19.83 9.80 39.61
N SER A 338 -19.44 11.06 39.41
CA SER A 338 -18.52 11.81 40.29
C SER A 338 -19.03 12.02 41.73
N LYS A 339 -20.30 11.70 42.00
CA LYS A 339 -20.92 11.73 43.34
C LYS A 339 -20.74 10.43 44.14
N SER A 340 -20.14 9.39 43.54
CA SER A 340 -20.07 8.01 44.05
C SER A 340 -19.28 7.85 45.37
N SER A 341 -18.17 8.58 45.58
CA SER A 341 -17.29 8.29 46.71
C SER A 341 -17.74 8.89 48.06
N ASP A 342 -18.50 9.99 48.04
CA ASP A 342 -18.59 10.88 49.21
C ASP A 342 -19.90 10.79 50.02
N HIS A 343 -20.88 9.97 49.60
CA HIS A 343 -22.24 10.04 50.18
C HIS A 343 -22.78 8.78 50.88
N ALA A 344 -22.17 7.61 50.73
CA ALA A 344 -22.56 6.45 51.54
C ALA A 344 -21.89 6.54 52.93
N LYS A 345 -22.66 7.03 53.91
CA LYS A 345 -22.30 7.05 55.34
C LYS A 345 -21.98 5.63 55.80
N THR A 346 -20.89 5.46 56.53
CA THR A 346 -20.45 4.20 57.11
C THR A 346 -21.57 3.60 57.98
N ALA A 347 -22.12 2.45 57.57
CA ALA A 347 -22.97 1.65 58.45
C ALA A 347 -22.06 0.95 59.49
N GLU A 348 -22.05 1.45 60.72
CA GLU A 348 -21.43 0.76 61.85
C GLU A 348 -22.40 -0.30 62.37
N ASN A 349 -21.92 -1.54 62.55
CA ASN A 349 -22.60 -2.69 63.16
C ASN A 349 -23.77 -3.32 62.38
N LEU A 350 -23.45 -4.05 61.31
CA LEU A 350 -24.36 -5.05 60.75
C LEU A 350 -23.79 -6.46 61.06
N GLU A 351 -24.46 -7.27 61.89
CA GLU A 351 -24.12 -8.68 62.16
C GLU A 351 -25.16 -9.63 61.52
N GLY A 352 -24.73 -10.62 60.73
CA GLY A 352 -25.62 -11.60 60.06
C GLY A 352 -25.21 -11.96 58.62
N PRO A 353 -25.89 -12.92 57.94
CA PRO A 353 -25.58 -13.29 56.55
C PRO A 353 -25.97 -12.18 55.55
N GLY A 354 -25.19 -12.01 54.47
CA GLY A 354 -25.41 -11.01 53.41
C GLY A 354 -24.12 -10.25 53.03
N VAL A 355 -24.21 -9.34 52.05
CA VAL A 355 -23.04 -8.68 51.45
C VAL A 355 -23.15 -7.17 51.53
N ASP A 356 -22.17 -6.52 52.16
CA ASP A 356 -22.12 -5.06 52.25
C ASP A 356 -21.95 -4.43 50.87
N THR A 357 -22.96 -3.67 50.44
CA THR A 357 -23.10 -3.16 49.07
C THR A 357 -23.46 -1.69 49.12
N ALA A 358 -22.73 -0.86 48.39
CA ALA A 358 -23.16 0.51 48.10
C ALA A 358 -23.96 0.49 46.80
N VAL A 359 -25.22 0.93 46.85
CA VAL A 359 -26.16 0.87 45.73
C VAL A 359 -26.45 2.28 45.26
N GLN A 360 -26.39 2.48 43.95
CA GLN A 360 -26.85 3.69 43.27
C GLN A 360 -28.04 3.35 42.39
N LEU A 361 -29.05 4.19 42.42
CA LEU A 361 -30.29 4.03 41.68
C LEU A 361 -30.31 4.92 40.44
N VAL A 362 -31.10 4.52 39.44
CA VAL A 362 -31.27 5.24 38.16
C VAL A 362 -31.79 6.67 38.37
N ASN A 363 -32.56 6.91 39.43
CA ASN A 363 -33.08 8.23 39.78
C ASN A 363 -32.01 9.17 40.40
N GLY A 364 -30.80 8.68 40.64
CA GLY A 364 -29.68 9.40 41.25
C GLY A 364 -29.57 9.30 42.77
N ASP A 365 -30.49 8.59 43.44
CA ASP A 365 -30.38 8.28 44.87
C ASP A 365 -29.30 7.20 45.10
N ALA A 366 -28.69 7.21 46.29
CA ALA A 366 -27.73 6.19 46.68
C ALA A 366 -27.92 5.83 48.15
N PHE A 367 -27.66 4.57 48.50
CA PHE A 367 -27.68 4.08 49.87
C PHE A 367 -26.61 3.00 50.08
N GLN A 368 -26.32 2.70 51.35
CA GLN A 368 -25.45 1.59 51.71
C GLN A 368 -26.29 0.59 52.49
N GLY A 369 -26.33 -0.66 52.02
CA GLY A 369 -27.09 -1.71 52.67
C GLY A 369 -26.43 -3.07 52.48
N ARG A 370 -26.93 -4.08 53.19
CA ARG A 370 -26.48 -5.45 53.05
C ARG A 370 -27.43 -6.24 52.16
N TRP A 371 -26.94 -6.70 51.02
CA TRP A 371 -27.74 -7.47 50.06
C TRP A 371 -28.02 -8.88 50.60
N LYS A 372 -29.31 -9.25 50.69
CA LYS A 372 -29.77 -10.51 51.30
C LYS A 372 -30.22 -11.55 50.27
N ALA A 373 -31.07 -11.15 49.34
CA ALA A 373 -31.74 -12.06 48.40
C ALA A 373 -32.34 -11.31 47.20
N ILE A 374 -32.71 -12.07 46.17
CA ILE A 374 -33.65 -11.67 45.11
C ILE A 374 -34.92 -12.52 45.25
N GLN A 375 -36.10 -11.90 45.25
CA GLN A 375 -37.40 -12.58 45.23
C GLN A 375 -38.32 -11.88 44.22
N ASP A 376 -38.86 -12.60 43.23
CA ASP A 376 -39.80 -12.04 42.24
C ASP A 376 -39.32 -10.72 41.56
N ASP A 377 -38.04 -10.62 41.19
CA ASP A 377 -37.36 -9.44 40.61
C ASP A 377 -37.16 -8.24 41.56
N GLU A 378 -37.46 -8.43 42.85
CA GLU A 378 -37.20 -7.50 43.94
C GLU A 378 -35.92 -7.87 44.70
N TRP A 379 -35.05 -6.87 44.88
CA TRP A 379 -33.74 -7.00 45.50
C TRP A 379 -33.81 -6.49 46.92
N LEU A 380 -33.59 -7.39 47.87
CA LEU A 380 -33.78 -7.13 49.29
C LEU A 380 -32.45 -6.74 49.94
N PHE A 381 -32.40 -5.54 50.50
CA PHE A 381 -31.27 -4.99 51.24
C PHE A 381 -31.65 -4.71 52.69
N GLU A 382 -30.74 -4.96 53.62
CA GLU A 382 -30.82 -4.50 55.01
C GLU A 382 -30.07 -3.17 55.14
N ASP A 383 -30.79 -2.07 55.33
CA ASP A 383 -30.28 -0.69 55.46
C ASP A 383 -30.48 -0.23 56.91
N GLY A 384 -29.55 -0.61 57.79
CA GLY A 384 -29.67 -0.40 59.23
C GLY A 384 -30.67 -1.37 59.87
N GLU A 385 -31.75 -0.85 60.47
CA GLU A 385 -32.84 -1.66 61.06
C GLU A 385 -34.00 -1.88 60.08
N GLU A 386 -33.97 -1.27 58.89
CA GLU A 386 -35.03 -1.34 57.88
C GLU A 386 -34.66 -2.29 56.74
N GLU A 387 -35.65 -3.06 56.27
CA GLU A 387 -35.53 -3.78 55.00
C GLU A 387 -35.96 -2.87 53.85
N ARG A 388 -35.12 -2.80 52.82
CA ARG A 388 -35.34 -2.02 51.61
C ARG A 388 -35.44 -2.95 50.42
N SER A 389 -36.56 -2.89 49.72
CA SER A 389 -36.77 -3.58 48.45
C SER A 389 -36.51 -2.62 47.29
N VAL A 390 -35.78 -3.06 46.28
CA VAL A 390 -35.47 -2.29 45.08
C VAL A 390 -35.67 -3.19 43.87
N SER A 391 -36.38 -2.72 42.84
CA SER A 391 -36.52 -3.48 41.59
C SER A 391 -35.20 -3.54 40.81
N SER A 392 -34.94 -4.62 40.07
CA SER A 392 -33.75 -4.72 39.22
C SER A 392 -33.60 -3.58 38.19
N ASP A 393 -34.72 -2.98 37.78
CA ASP A 393 -34.78 -1.85 36.84
C ASP A 393 -34.46 -0.50 37.48
N GLU A 394 -34.46 -0.41 38.81
CA GLU A 394 -34.10 0.80 39.54
C GLU A 394 -32.61 0.84 39.90
N ILE A 395 -31.91 -0.29 39.90
CA ILE A 395 -30.49 -0.39 40.24
C ILE A 395 -29.64 0.07 39.04
N LEU A 396 -28.77 1.06 39.26
CA LEU A 396 -27.79 1.53 38.28
C LEU A 396 -26.42 0.90 38.53
N VAL A 397 -25.93 0.95 39.77
CA VAL A 397 -24.61 0.46 40.17
C VAL A 397 -24.69 -0.19 41.55
N MET A 398 -23.94 -1.28 41.73
CA MET A 398 -23.64 -1.90 43.02
C MET A 398 -22.13 -2.03 43.16
N ASP A 399 -21.60 -1.32 44.15
CA ASP A 399 -20.19 -1.36 44.52
C ASP A 399 -20.00 -2.20 45.77
N PHE A 400 -19.12 -3.20 45.68
CA PHE A 400 -18.76 -4.05 46.81
C PHE A 400 -17.54 -3.42 47.49
N ARG A 401 -17.78 -2.63 48.56
CA ARG A 401 -16.71 -1.93 49.32
C ARG A 401 -15.81 -2.94 50.04
N ARG A 402 -14.87 -3.55 49.32
CA ARG A 402 -13.82 -4.40 49.89
C ARG A 402 -12.49 -3.64 49.89
N ALA A 403 -11.83 -3.59 51.04
CA ALA A 403 -10.45 -3.13 51.09
C ALA A 403 -9.58 -4.17 50.38
N ILE A 404 -9.07 -3.86 49.19
CA ILE A 404 -8.05 -4.66 48.52
C ILE A 404 -6.82 -4.65 49.45
N PRO A 405 -6.36 -5.79 50.00
CA PRO A 405 -5.17 -5.81 50.84
C PRO A 405 -3.98 -5.29 50.04
N LYS A 406 -3.43 -4.14 50.44
CA LYS A 406 -2.16 -3.64 49.92
C LYS A 406 -1.04 -4.59 50.37
N GLY A 407 -0.78 -5.63 49.59
CA GLY A 407 0.30 -6.59 49.86
C GLY A 407 0.16 -7.95 49.20
N ASP A 408 -1.06 -8.39 48.87
CA ASP A 408 -1.30 -9.76 48.33
C ASP A 408 -1.49 -9.82 46.81
N LEU A 409 -1.35 -8.67 46.13
CA LEU A 409 -1.31 -8.55 44.67
C LEU A 409 0.12 -8.27 44.18
N GLU A 410 1.14 -8.90 44.76
CA GLU A 410 2.27 -9.22 43.89
C GLU A 410 1.71 -10.16 42.84
N PRO A 411 1.96 -9.95 41.53
CA PRO A 411 1.62 -10.96 40.53
C PRO A 411 2.37 -12.21 40.98
N GLN A 412 1.65 -13.15 41.61
CA GLN A 412 2.18 -14.48 41.75
C GLN A 412 2.52 -14.86 40.34
N SER A 413 3.82 -15.07 40.08
CA SER A 413 4.30 -15.61 38.82
C SER A 413 3.47 -16.84 38.54
N THR A 414 2.39 -16.69 37.78
CA THR A 414 1.49 -17.79 37.48
C THR A 414 2.37 -18.72 36.67
N THR A 415 2.70 -19.88 37.24
CA THR A 415 3.46 -20.95 36.58
C THR A 415 2.68 -21.58 35.42
N ILE A 416 1.67 -20.87 34.92
CA ILE A 416 0.60 -21.36 34.07
C ILE A 416 0.38 -20.31 32.99
N ASP A 417 0.33 -20.77 31.76
CA ASP A 417 0.03 -19.97 30.57
C ASP A 417 -1.44 -19.54 30.58
N TYR A 418 -1.70 -18.27 30.32
CA TYR A 418 -3.05 -17.72 30.22
C TYR A 418 -3.19 -16.77 29.04
N LEU A 419 -4.42 -16.52 28.66
CA LEU A 419 -4.79 -15.56 27.63
C LEU A 419 -5.73 -14.51 28.20
N GLN A 420 -5.69 -13.33 27.59
CA GLN A 420 -6.65 -12.26 27.83
C GLN A 420 -7.35 -11.93 26.51
N ILE A 421 -8.67 -12.08 26.49
CA ILE A 421 -9.52 -11.90 25.32
C ILE A 421 -10.29 -10.60 25.48
N ARG A 422 -10.37 -9.83 24.40
CA ARG A 422 -11.35 -8.77 24.23
C ARG A 422 -12.21 -9.08 23.01
N THR A 423 -13.50 -8.82 23.13
CA THR A 423 -14.48 -9.02 22.05
C THR A 423 -15.06 -7.70 21.55
N PHE A 424 -15.64 -7.75 20.34
CA PHE A 424 -16.31 -6.61 19.70
C PHE A 424 -17.59 -6.17 20.40
N ASP A 425 -18.19 -7.01 21.25
CA ASP A 425 -19.34 -6.68 22.08
C ASP A 425 -18.95 -6.19 23.50
N GLY A 426 -17.65 -6.00 23.74
CA GLY A 426 -17.11 -5.34 24.94
C GLY A 426 -16.76 -6.26 26.10
N MET A 427 -16.89 -7.58 25.95
CA MET A 427 -16.43 -8.56 26.95
C MET A 427 -14.91 -8.54 27.04
N ARG A 428 -14.42 -8.71 28.28
CA ARG A 428 -13.02 -8.95 28.56
C ARG A 428 -12.90 -10.18 29.46
N LEU A 429 -12.15 -11.18 29.04
CA LEU A 429 -12.01 -12.44 29.77
C LEU A 429 -10.54 -12.85 29.87
N SER A 430 -10.09 -13.16 31.08
CA SER A 430 -8.81 -13.79 31.35
C SER A 430 -9.02 -15.26 31.71
N GLY A 431 -8.18 -16.14 31.19
CA GLY A 431 -8.32 -17.57 31.46
C GLY A 431 -7.30 -18.44 30.75
N ARG A 432 -7.46 -19.76 30.90
CA ARG A 432 -6.61 -20.77 30.27
C ARG A 432 -7.30 -21.31 29.02
N LEU A 433 -6.55 -21.41 27.92
CA LEU A 433 -7.03 -22.06 26.71
C LEU A 433 -7.24 -23.56 26.96
N GLN A 434 -8.42 -24.06 26.60
CA GLN A 434 -8.75 -25.49 26.73
C GLN A 434 -8.96 -26.13 25.37
N GLN A 435 -9.65 -25.48 24.44
CA GLN A 435 -9.92 -26.06 23.13
C GLN A 435 -10.17 -24.98 22.10
N ILE A 436 -9.78 -25.26 20.87
CA ILE A 436 -10.09 -24.46 19.69
C ILE A 436 -10.91 -25.36 18.76
N ASP A 437 -12.14 -24.94 18.49
CA ASP A 437 -12.99 -25.55 17.47
C ASP A 437 -13.01 -24.67 16.20
N GLU A 438 -13.77 -25.08 15.18
CA GLU A 438 -13.86 -24.33 13.92
C GLU A 438 -14.45 -22.92 14.10
N GLN A 439 -15.32 -22.72 15.09
CA GLN A 439 -16.06 -21.46 15.31
C GLN A 439 -15.89 -20.87 16.71
N GLU A 440 -15.42 -21.64 17.68
CA GLU A 440 -15.40 -21.24 19.09
C GLU A 440 -14.05 -21.50 19.76
N LEU A 441 -13.73 -20.62 20.70
CA LEU A 441 -12.62 -20.72 21.61
C LEU A 441 -13.15 -21.08 22.99
N HIS A 442 -12.73 -22.21 23.54
CA HIS A 442 -13.12 -22.66 24.88
C HIS A 442 -12.04 -22.31 25.88
N VAL A 443 -12.42 -21.52 26.89
CA VAL A 443 -11.49 -20.96 27.87
C VAL A 443 -11.99 -21.29 29.28
N ILE A 444 -11.12 -21.83 30.12
CA ILE A 444 -11.37 -21.94 31.55
C ILE A 444 -11.11 -20.55 32.15
N ALA A 445 -12.18 -19.85 32.49
CA ALA A 445 -12.14 -18.49 33.01
C ALA A 445 -11.45 -18.43 34.39
N GLU A 446 -10.57 -17.46 34.58
CA GLU A 446 -9.81 -17.28 35.82
C GLU A 446 -10.74 -17.01 37.02
N ALA A 447 -11.78 -16.21 36.83
CA ALA A 447 -12.65 -15.80 37.92
C ALA A 447 -13.69 -16.87 38.33
N THR A 448 -14.33 -17.53 37.35
CA THR A 448 -15.41 -18.49 37.61
C THR A 448 -14.91 -19.93 37.70
N GLN A 449 -13.69 -20.22 37.23
CA GLN A 449 -13.15 -21.58 37.08
C GLN A 449 -14.02 -22.50 36.20
N SER A 450 -14.97 -21.92 35.45
CA SER A 450 -15.83 -22.62 34.50
C SER A 450 -15.34 -22.43 33.07
N GLN A 451 -15.70 -23.37 32.20
CA GLN A 451 -15.47 -23.23 30.76
C GLN A 451 -16.44 -22.18 30.19
N ILE A 452 -15.91 -21.24 29.43
CA ILE A 452 -16.66 -20.24 28.66
C ILE A 452 -16.31 -20.43 27.19
N SER A 453 -17.33 -20.64 26.36
CA SER A 453 -17.21 -20.70 24.89
C SER A 453 -17.36 -19.31 24.29
N ILE A 454 -16.40 -18.91 23.46
CA ILE A 454 -16.39 -17.60 22.82
C ILE A 454 -16.35 -17.80 21.30
N PRO A 455 -17.35 -17.30 20.55
CA PRO A 455 -17.29 -17.33 19.09
C PRO A 455 -16.06 -16.57 18.59
N ILE A 456 -15.22 -17.21 17.76
CA ILE A 456 -13.99 -16.62 17.21
C ILE A 456 -14.31 -15.32 16.46
N SER A 457 -15.44 -15.27 15.75
CA SER A 457 -15.92 -14.08 15.03
C SER A 457 -16.28 -12.89 15.93
N SER A 458 -16.45 -13.12 17.24
CA SER A 458 -16.69 -12.06 18.22
C SER A 458 -15.40 -11.47 18.79
N ILE A 459 -14.26 -12.14 18.62
CA ILE A 459 -12.98 -11.77 19.23
C ILE A 459 -12.36 -10.60 18.47
N ASP A 460 -11.95 -9.56 19.19
CA ASP A 460 -11.16 -8.43 18.68
C ASP A 460 -9.67 -8.74 18.81
N THR A 461 -9.23 -9.05 20.04
CA THR A 461 -7.84 -9.33 20.35
C THR A 461 -7.70 -10.45 21.36
N ILE A 462 -6.65 -11.23 21.21
CA ILE A 462 -6.17 -12.19 22.21
C ILE A 462 -4.73 -11.79 22.56
N ASP A 463 -4.45 -11.62 23.83
CA ASP A 463 -3.09 -11.45 24.34
C ASP A 463 -2.64 -12.74 25.02
N PHE A 464 -1.53 -13.29 24.56
CA PHE A 464 -0.96 -14.53 25.09
C PHE A 464 0.08 -14.19 26.16
N GLN A 465 -0.07 -14.74 27.35
CA GLN A 465 0.82 -14.49 28.47
C GLN A 465 1.34 -15.83 28.97
N SER A 466 2.62 -16.10 28.69
CA SER A 466 3.28 -17.35 29.06
C SER A 466 4.24 -17.15 30.22
N SER A 467 4.31 -18.17 31.09
CA SER A 467 5.27 -18.22 32.19
C SER A 467 6.73 -18.37 31.72
N GLN A 468 6.95 -18.87 30.49
CA GLN A 468 8.26 -19.07 29.88
C GLN A 468 8.29 -18.45 28.47
N THR A 469 8.36 -17.12 28.38
CA THR A 469 8.43 -16.44 27.07
C THR A 469 9.66 -16.90 26.27
N ALA A 470 9.43 -17.43 25.06
CA ALA A 470 10.49 -17.85 24.15
C ALA A 470 10.66 -16.82 23.03
N VAL A 471 11.87 -16.26 22.90
CA VAL A 471 12.26 -15.42 21.76
C VAL A 471 13.36 -16.13 20.99
N PRO A 472 13.02 -16.91 19.95
CA PRO A 472 14.02 -17.65 19.19
C PRO A 472 15.01 -16.71 18.49
N SER A 473 16.26 -17.16 18.34
CA SER A 473 17.30 -16.41 17.65
C SER A 473 17.03 -16.35 16.15
N LEU A 474 16.90 -15.13 15.61
CA LEU A 474 16.70 -14.88 14.19
C LEU A 474 17.99 -14.84 13.36
N ARG A 475 19.15 -15.00 14.01
CA ARG A 475 20.45 -14.82 13.38
C ARG A 475 20.69 -15.81 12.25
N GLY A 476 20.94 -15.29 11.05
CA GLY A 476 21.26 -16.10 9.87
C GLY A 476 20.07 -16.83 9.25
N GLN A 477 18.85 -16.50 9.66
CA GLN A 477 17.63 -17.10 9.11
C GLN A 477 17.13 -16.35 7.89
N MET A 478 16.45 -17.09 7.01
CA MET A 478 15.76 -16.53 5.85
C MET A 478 14.45 -15.89 6.33
N ARG A 479 13.93 -14.91 5.59
CA ARG A 479 12.68 -14.22 5.92
C ARG A 479 11.68 -14.34 4.78
N LEU A 480 10.56 -14.99 5.01
CA LEU A 480 9.42 -15.02 4.10
C LEU A 480 8.57 -13.76 4.32
N GLU A 481 8.26 -13.07 3.23
CA GLU A 481 7.40 -11.90 3.18
C GLU A 481 6.26 -12.14 2.19
N LEU A 482 5.04 -12.17 2.69
CA LEU A 482 3.80 -12.24 1.93
C LEU A 482 2.92 -11.05 2.35
N GLU A 483 1.83 -10.80 1.64
CA GLU A 483 0.84 -9.84 2.13
C GLU A 483 0.32 -10.27 3.52
N GLY A 484 0.41 -9.38 4.51
CA GLY A 484 -0.04 -9.65 5.87
C GLY A 484 0.77 -10.70 6.66
N THR A 485 1.85 -11.26 6.09
CA THR A 485 2.66 -12.31 6.74
C THR A 485 4.16 -12.03 6.61
N ARG A 486 4.87 -12.10 7.73
CA ARG A 486 6.33 -12.09 7.80
C ARG A 486 6.80 -13.16 8.77
N LEU A 487 7.54 -14.14 8.26
CA LEU A 487 8.06 -15.27 9.05
C LEU A 487 9.54 -15.48 8.80
N HIS A 488 10.33 -15.59 9.87
CA HIS A 488 11.69 -16.12 9.77
C HIS A 488 11.68 -17.64 9.81
N GLY A 489 12.60 -18.26 9.07
CA GLY A 489 12.67 -19.71 8.97
C GLY A 489 13.64 -20.18 7.89
N ARG A 490 13.31 -21.34 7.30
CA ARG A 490 14.11 -21.98 6.26
C ARG A 490 13.25 -22.76 5.26
N LEU A 491 13.75 -22.89 4.04
CA LEU A 491 13.27 -23.89 3.11
C LEU A 491 13.87 -25.26 3.47
N LEU A 492 13.03 -26.28 3.52
CA LEU A 492 13.48 -27.65 3.74
C LEU A 492 13.71 -28.38 2.43
N ASP A 493 14.69 -29.28 2.45
CA ASP A 493 14.92 -30.21 1.36
C ASP A 493 13.73 -31.16 1.23
N THR A 494 13.35 -31.42 -0.02
CA THR A 494 12.17 -32.20 -0.41
C THR A 494 12.54 -33.09 -1.58
N GLU A 495 12.27 -34.38 -1.42
CA GLU A 495 12.30 -35.32 -2.54
C GLU A 495 11.06 -35.12 -3.43
N PRO A 496 11.11 -35.53 -4.72
CA PRO A 496 9.94 -35.52 -5.58
C PRO A 496 8.83 -36.38 -4.95
N ASP A 497 7.74 -35.74 -4.52
CA ASP A 497 6.58 -36.35 -3.87
C ASP A 497 5.30 -35.95 -4.62
N ASN A 498 4.18 -36.63 -4.38
CA ASN A 498 2.85 -36.32 -4.95
C ASN A 498 2.19 -35.07 -4.35
N GLN A 499 2.98 -34.13 -3.81
CA GLN A 499 2.49 -32.88 -3.22
C GLN A 499 2.31 -31.79 -4.30
N PRO A 500 1.40 -30.82 -4.08
CA PRO A 500 1.09 -29.80 -5.08
C PRO A 500 2.30 -28.92 -5.43
N THR A 501 3.24 -28.73 -4.50
CA THR A 501 4.56 -28.14 -4.77
C THR A 501 5.63 -28.83 -3.94
N PRO A 502 6.91 -28.82 -4.37
CA PRO A 502 8.02 -29.32 -3.56
C PRO A 502 8.52 -28.28 -2.54
N LEU A 503 7.90 -27.09 -2.45
CA LEU A 503 8.40 -26.02 -1.58
C LEU A 503 7.81 -26.14 -0.18
N ARG A 504 8.67 -26.41 0.80
CA ARG A 504 8.28 -26.50 2.22
C ARG A 504 9.00 -25.45 3.03
N PHE A 505 8.24 -24.63 3.74
CA PHE A 505 8.79 -23.60 4.63
C PHE A 505 8.54 -23.99 6.08
N GLY A 506 9.62 -24.08 6.84
CA GLY A 506 9.60 -24.24 8.29
C GLY A 506 9.90 -22.91 8.95
N PRO A 507 8.92 -22.25 9.58
CA PRO A 507 9.20 -21.14 10.48
C PRO A 507 10.16 -21.59 11.58
N THR A 508 10.84 -20.64 12.20
CA THR A 508 11.88 -20.93 13.19
C THR A 508 11.37 -21.80 14.34
N GLU A 509 12.03 -22.94 14.54
CA GLU A 509 11.70 -23.94 15.57
C GLU A 509 10.31 -24.58 15.42
N ILE A 510 9.65 -24.38 14.27
CA ILE A 510 8.30 -24.87 13.98
C ILE A 510 8.36 -25.84 12.79
N ALA A 511 7.45 -26.83 12.79
CA ALA A 511 7.31 -27.79 11.70
C ALA A 511 7.00 -27.10 10.36
N ALA A 512 7.52 -27.67 9.27
CA ALA A 512 7.35 -27.08 7.94
C ALA A 512 6.05 -27.48 7.27
N SER A 513 5.39 -26.48 6.68
CA SER A 513 4.20 -26.64 5.86
C SER A 513 4.54 -26.47 4.37
N THR A 514 3.78 -27.14 3.51
CA THR A 514 3.96 -27.10 2.05
C THR A 514 3.28 -25.86 1.49
N MET A 515 4.01 -25.10 0.67
CA MET A 515 3.48 -23.93 -0.04
C MET A 515 2.50 -24.37 -1.12
N LEU A 516 1.38 -23.66 -1.25
CA LEU A 516 0.39 -23.92 -2.30
C LEU A 516 0.73 -23.19 -3.61
N PRO A 517 0.27 -23.67 -4.78
CA PRO A 517 0.48 -23.02 -6.08
C PRO A 517 0.03 -21.56 -6.16
N SER A 518 -0.98 -21.19 -5.38
CA SER A 518 -1.54 -19.84 -5.30
C SER A 518 -0.71 -18.86 -4.47
N LEU A 519 0.35 -19.31 -3.79
CA LEU A 519 1.13 -18.47 -2.89
C LEU A 519 1.88 -17.38 -3.68
N GLN A 520 1.68 -16.11 -3.30
CA GLN A 520 2.39 -14.96 -3.85
C GLN A 520 3.19 -14.23 -2.76
N GLY A 521 4.43 -13.86 -3.08
CA GLY A 521 5.28 -13.08 -2.18
C GLY A 521 6.76 -13.24 -2.50
N LYS A 522 7.62 -13.07 -1.49
CA LYS A 522 9.07 -13.26 -1.67
C LYS A 522 9.75 -13.83 -0.43
N LEU A 523 10.83 -14.55 -0.65
CA LEU A 523 11.73 -15.07 0.37
C LEU A 523 13.06 -14.32 0.28
N ILE A 524 13.48 -13.70 1.38
CA ILE A 524 14.76 -13.01 1.51
C ILE A 524 15.76 -13.96 2.14
N LEU A 525 16.89 -14.19 1.47
CA LEU A 525 17.88 -15.22 1.83
C LEU A 525 19.11 -14.67 2.53
N ARG A 526 19.25 -13.34 2.56
CA ARG A 526 20.33 -12.71 3.31
C ARG A 526 20.09 -12.92 4.81
N PRO A 527 21.16 -13.09 5.61
CA PRO A 527 21.02 -12.82 7.03
C PRO A 527 20.46 -11.41 7.11
N THR A 528 19.26 -11.26 7.70
CA THR A 528 18.73 -9.97 8.13
C THR A 528 19.92 -9.24 8.71
N ILE A 529 20.39 -8.16 8.06
CA ILE A 529 21.59 -7.46 8.52
C ILE A 529 21.28 -7.16 9.98
N GLU A 530 22.03 -7.79 10.89
CA GLU A 530 21.96 -7.41 12.28
C GLU A 530 22.41 -5.96 12.29
N THR A 531 21.44 -5.07 12.36
CA THR A 531 21.68 -3.81 13.01
C THR A 531 21.91 -4.17 14.47
N THR A 532 23.14 -4.61 14.79
CA THR A 532 23.68 -4.64 16.15
C THR A 532 23.58 -3.26 16.79
N LYS A 533 23.45 -2.25 15.93
CA LYS A 533 23.11 -0.88 16.26
C LYS A 533 21.60 -0.72 16.37
N SER A 534 21.13 -0.26 17.52
CA SER A 534 19.74 0.20 17.67
C SER A 534 19.39 1.24 16.60
N ALA A 535 18.10 1.42 16.27
CA ALA A 535 17.66 2.49 15.38
C ALA A 535 18.22 3.87 15.81
N THR A 536 18.41 4.06 17.11
CA THR A 536 19.08 5.21 17.73
C THR A 536 20.54 5.32 17.34
N GLU A 537 21.31 4.23 17.37
CA GLU A 537 22.73 4.22 16.97
C GLU A 537 22.91 4.45 15.46
N LEU A 538 22.05 3.88 14.63
CA LEU A 538 22.04 4.17 13.17
C LEU A 538 21.69 5.64 12.91
N ARG A 539 20.77 6.22 13.69
CA ARG A 539 20.42 7.64 13.63
C ARG A 539 21.57 8.51 14.11
N ILE A 540 22.24 8.17 15.20
CA ILE A 540 23.44 8.87 15.70
C ILE A 540 24.55 8.83 14.66
N GLU A 541 24.79 7.68 14.04
CA GLU A 541 25.83 7.53 13.03
C GLU A 541 25.48 8.24 11.72
N ARG A 542 24.21 8.21 11.31
CA ARG A 542 23.70 9.01 10.19
C ARG A 542 23.81 10.51 10.48
N LEU A 543 23.47 10.94 11.69
CA LEU A 543 23.63 12.32 12.15
C LEU A 543 25.11 12.71 12.28
N ALA A 544 26.00 11.79 12.65
CA ALA A 544 27.44 11.99 12.70
C ALA A 544 28.02 12.16 11.29
N LYS A 545 27.63 11.31 10.33
CA LYS A 545 27.98 11.44 8.91
C LYS A 545 27.41 12.72 8.29
N ILE A 546 26.18 13.11 8.64
CA ILE A 546 25.58 14.39 8.23
C ILE A 546 26.37 15.57 8.85
N ARG A 547 26.80 15.47 10.10
CA ARG A 547 27.64 16.48 10.77
C ARG A 547 29.04 16.57 10.17
N GLU A 548 29.69 15.45 9.83
CA GLU A 548 30.96 15.41 9.12
C GLU A 548 30.84 16.00 7.71
N ALA A 549 29.79 15.63 6.95
CA ALA A 549 29.52 16.20 5.64
C ALA A 549 29.19 17.71 5.72
N ALA A 550 28.50 18.15 6.79
CA ALA A 550 28.24 19.55 7.06
C ALA A 550 29.50 20.32 7.51
N GLN A 551 30.43 19.68 8.23
CA GLN A 551 31.72 20.25 8.61
C GLN A 551 32.67 20.33 7.40
N GLN A 552 32.70 19.33 6.52
CA GLN A 552 33.41 19.39 5.23
C GLN A 552 32.83 20.49 4.33
N LYS A 553 31.50 20.67 4.30
CA LYS A 553 30.84 21.79 3.60
C LYS A 553 31.11 23.16 4.25
N LYS A 554 31.30 23.23 5.57
CA LYS A 554 31.69 24.47 6.28
C LYS A 554 33.17 24.82 6.06
N GLY A 555 34.05 23.84 5.85
CA GLY A 555 35.45 24.06 5.49
C GLY A 555 35.66 24.69 4.10
N LEU A 556 34.69 24.56 3.20
CA LEU A 556 34.70 25.19 1.87
C LEU A 556 34.09 26.61 1.84
N ARG A 557 33.70 27.19 2.99
CA ARG A 557 32.93 28.45 3.03
C ARG A 557 33.70 29.63 3.64
N VAL A 558 34.98 29.77 3.26
CA VAL A 558 35.74 31.02 3.41
C VAL A 558 36.47 31.34 2.10
N VAL A 559 35.72 31.58 1.01
CA VAL A 559 36.14 32.49 -0.07
C VAL A 559 34.89 33.19 -0.63
N GLN A 560 34.91 34.51 -0.45
CA GLN A 560 34.11 35.62 -0.95
C GLN A 560 32.94 35.45 -1.96
N ASN A 561 31.86 36.18 -1.62
CA ASN A 561 30.94 36.97 -2.47
C ASN A 561 30.51 36.42 -3.83
N GLN A 562 29.26 35.98 -3.92
CA GLN A 562 28.28 36.52 -4.89
C GLN A 562 26.85 36.12 -4.50
N VAL A 563 25.93 37.07 -4.68
CA VAL A 563 24.50 36.97 -4.40
C VAL A 563 23.85 36.03 -5.43
N ILE A 564 23.15 34.99 -4.98
CA ILE A 564 22.22 34.22 -5.81
C ILE A 564 20.90 34.08 -5.05
N ALA A 565 19.81 34.39 -5.75
CA ALA A 565 18.43 34.40 -5.28
C ALA A 565 17.97 33.04 -4.75
N VAL A 566 17.15 33.08 -3.70
CA VAL A 566 16.42 31.93 -3.15
C VAL A 566 15.26 31.60 -4.10
N GLN A 567 15.26 30.39 -4.68
CA GLN A 567 14.07 29.83 -5.33
C GLN A 567 13.18 29.12 -4.28
N PRO A 568 11.83 29.18 -4.42
CA PRO A 568 10.93 28.43 -3.56
C PRO A 568 10.98 26.94 -3.90
N ALA A 569 10.79 26.08 -2.88
CA ALA A 569 10.65 24.65 -3.05
C ALA A 569 9.46 24.34 -3.98
N ALA A 570 9.76 23.76 -5.14
CA ALA A 570 8.75 23.27 -6.07
C ALA A 570 8.10 22.00 -5.52
N LYS A 571 6.78 21.92 -5.73
CA LYS A 571 5.89 20.78 -5.47
C LYS A 571 6.53 19.46 -5.90
N ALA A 572 6.35 18.43 -5.08
CA ALA A 572 6.69 17.05 -5.38
C ALA A 572 5.90 16.57 -6.61
N GLY A 573 6.49 16.75 -7.79
CA GLY A 573 6.02 16.18 -9.03
C GLY A 573 6.88 14.97 -9.40
N VAL A 574 6.25 14.07 -10.17
CA VAL A 574 6.78 13.05 -11.07
C VAL A 574 8.31 13.09 -11.35
N TRP A 575 8.91 14.27 -11.50
CA TRP A 575 10.35 14.56 -11.59
C TRP A 575 11.32 13.82 -10.63
N ASN A 576 10.93 13.53 -9.37
CA ASN A 576 11.84 12.83 -8.44
C ASN A 576 11.97 11.33 -8.74
N VAL A 577 10.99 10.72 -9.41
CA VAL A 577 11.06 9.33 -9.91
C VAL A 577 12.04 9.26 -11.09
N PHE A 578 12.03 10.27 -11.96
CA PHE A 578 12.92 10.36 -13.13
C PHE A 578 14.40 10.58 -12.74
N ASN A 579 14.71 11.44 -11.76
CA ASN A 579 16.11 11.59 -11.31
C ASN A 579 16.70 10.32 -10.65
N LYS A 580 15.86 9.43 -10.11
CA LYS A 580 16.28 8.14 -9.54
C LYS A 580 16.58 7.10 -10.64
N ALA A 581 15.83 7.14 -11.75
CA ALA A 581 16.04 6.25 -12.90
C ALA A 581 17.34 6.55 -13.68
N PHE A 582 17.82 7.80 -13.65
CA PHE A 582 18.95 8.27 -14.47
C PHE A 582 20.22 8.63 -13.67
N ASN A 583 20.33 8.17 -12.42
CA ASN A 583 21.62 8.14 -11.72
C ASN A 583 22.27 6.75 -11.91
N PRO A 584 23.15 6.56 -12.90
CA PRO A 584 23.69 5.24 -13.23
C PRO A 584 24.59 4.65 -12.14
N ALA A 585 24.98 5.44 -11.13
CA ALA A 585 25.67 4.93 -9.94
C ALA A 585 24.75 4.16 -8.98
N ALA A 586 23.42 4.28 -9.12
CA ALA A 586 22.46 3.67 -8.20
C ALA A 586 21.85 2.34 -8.70
N ILE A 587 21.93 2.02 -10.00
CA ILE A 587 21.18 0.90 -10.61
C ILE A 587 22.03 -0.34 -10.93
N GLN A 588 23.36 -0.26 -10.93
CA GLN A 588 24.20 -1.42 -11.25
C GLN A 588 24.85 -2.04 -10.01
N LYS A 589 24.19 -3.04 -9.39
CA LYS A 589 24.97 -4.18 -8.88
C LYS A 589 25.56 -4.84 -10.11
N ALA A 590 26.89 -4.87 -10.22
CA ALA A 590 27.59 -5.36 -11.40
C ALA A 590 27.12 -6.78 -11.73
N VAL A 591 26.32 -6.92 -12.80
CA VAL A 591 25.91 -8.23 -13.29
C VAL A 591 27.18 -8.96 -13.74
N SER A 592 27.46 -10.14 -13.17
CA SER A 592 28.71 -10.85 -13.50
C SER A 592 28.69 -11.36 -14.94
N GLY A 593 29.69 -10.97 -15.73
CA GLY A 593 29.81 -11.37 -17.13
C GLY A 593 29.07 -10.47 -18.12
N LYS A 594 28.74 -11.02 -19.29
CA LYS A 594 28.00 -10.34 -20.36
C LYS A 594 26.52 -10.75 -20.26
N PRO A 595 25.62 -9.93 -19.72
CA PRO A 595 24.24 -10.34 -19.51
C PRO A 595 23.44 -10.44 -20.81
N ILE A 596 22.56 -11.43 -20.82
CA ILE A 596 21.49 -11.64 -21.80
C ILE A 596 20.17 -11.43 -21.04
N TYR A 597 19.42 -10.41 -21.45
CA TYR A 597 18.12 -10.07 -20.87
C TYR A 597 17.02 -10.70 -21.72
N LEU A 598 16.12 -11.45 -21.09
CA LEU A 598 14.95 -12.03 -21.74
C LEU A 598 13.73 -11.13 -21.51
N LYS A 599 12.78 -11.16 -22.45
CA LYS A 599 11.50 -10.43 -22.31
C LYS A 599 10.66 -10.92 -21.14
N THR A 600 10.92 -12.12 -20.66
CA THR A 600 10.28 -12.74 -19.50
C THR A 600 10.96 -12.42 -18.16
N GLY A 601 11.95 -11.53 -18.15
CA GLY A 601 12.57 -10.97 -16.95
C GLY A 601 13.87 -11.64 -16.50
N GLU A 602 14.23 -12.81 -17.07
CA GLU A 602 15.48 -13.48 -16.77
C GLU A 602 16.69 -12.66 -17.26
N VAL A 603 17.75 -12.70 -16.45
CA VAL A 603 19.05 -12.10 -16.74
C VAL A 603 20.09 -13.19 -16.54
N ILE A 604 20.62 -13.71 -17.65
CA ILE A 604 21.59 -14.81 -17.63
C ILE A 604 22.96 -14.34 -18.10
N PRO A 605 24.06 -14.80 -17.49
CA PRO A 605 25.39 -14.52 -17.98
C PRO A 605 25.64 -15.38 -19.22
N GLY A 606 26.06 -14.78 -20.33
CA GLY A 606 26.34 -15.57 -21.53
C GLY A 606 27.20 -14.88 -22.58
N LYS A 607 27.97 -15.68 -23.32
CA LYS A 607 28.66 -15.25 -24.53
C LYS A 607 27.74 -15.53 -25.71
N VAL A 608 27.16 -14.48 -26.30
CA VAL A 608 26.47 -14.58 -27.60
C VAL A 608 27.49 -15.04 -28.64
N ILE A 609 27.15 -15.99 -29.50
CA ILE A 609 28.02 -16.50 -30.57
C ILE A 609 27.54 -15.96 -31.91
N ALA A 610 26.25 -16.12 -32.21
CA ALA A 610 25.64 -15.68 -33.46
C ALA A 610 24.16 -15.31 -33.26
N ILE A 611 23.63 -14.49 -34.16
CA ILE A 611 22.20 -14.16 -34.27
C ILE A 611 21.81 -14.34 -35.74
N ASP A 612 20.73 -15.06 -35.98
CA ASP A 612 20.13 -15.20 -37.31
C ASP A 612 18.68 -14.70 -37.32
N GLU A 613 17.95 -14.97 -38.40
CA GLU A 613 16.57 -14.53 -38.58
C GLU A 613 15.58 -15.13 -37.57
N ARG A 614 15.95 -16.20 -36.86
CA ARG A 614 15.04 -16.94 -35.95
C ARG A 614 15.59 -17.04 -34.53
N GLU A 615 16.90 -17.23 -34.38
CA GLU A 615 17.50 -17.65 -33.11
C GLU A 615 18.74 -16.84 -32.74
N VAL A 616 19.01 -16.77 -31.44
CA VAL A 616 20.27 -16.32 -30.85
C VAL A 616 21.01 -17.55 -30.31
N THR A 617 22.21 -17.78 -30.84
CA THR A 617 23.12 -18.83 -30.35
C THR A 617 24.05 -18.24 -29.30
N PHE A 618 24.18 -18.89 -28.15
CA PHE A 618 24.98 -18.41 -27.02
C PHE A 618 25.53 -19.57 -26.17
N GLU A 619 26.51 -19.24 -25.33
CA GLU A 619 27.02 -20.10 -24.26
C GLU A 619 26.73 -19.45 -22.91
N SER A 620 26.19 -20.21 -21.96
CA SER A 620 25.95 -19.75 -20.58
C SER A 620 26.37 -20.80 -19.58
N SER A 621 26.84 -20.38 -18.41
CA SER A 621 27.09 -21.29 -17.28
C SER A 621 25.80 -21.72 -16.56
N MET A 622 24.67 -21.06 -16.82
CA MET A 622 23.41 -21.27 -16.11
C MET A 622 22.46 -22.26 -16.80
N THR A 623 22.62 -22.51 -18.09
CA THR A 623 21.80 -23.45 -18.86
C THR A 623 22.66 -24.25 -19.84
N LYS A 624 22.23 -25.49 -20.14
CA LYS A 624 22.80 -26.29 -21.22
C LYS A 624 22.24 -25.92 -22.60
N LYS A 625 21.15 -25.15 -22.65
CA LYS A 625 20.54 -24.71 -23.90
C LYS A 625 21.43 -23.65 -24.54
N THR A 626 21.73 -23.82 -25.82
CA THR A 626 22.65 -22.95 -26.56
C THR A 626 21.95 -22.07 -27.60
N LYS A 627 20.63 -22.21 -27.74
CA LYS A 627 19.82 -21.46 -28.71
C LYS A 627 18.51 -20.98 -28.09
N LEU A 628 18.14 -19.74 -28.37
CA LEU A 628 16.87 -19.14 -27.96
C LEU A 628 16.21 -18.42 -29.14
N PRO A 629 14.87 -18.43 -29.25
CA PRO A 629 14.20 -17.63 -30.26
C PRO A 629 14.50 -16.14 -30.07
N ARG A 630 14.79 -15.43 -31.16
CA ARG A 630 15.21 -14.02 -31.10
C ARG A 630 14.12 -13.11 -30.53
N GLU A 631 12.84 -13.47 -30.69
CA GLU A 631 11.73 -12.70 -30.12
C GLU A 631 11.69 -12.72 -28.59
N GLN A 632 12.35 -13.69 -27.94
CA GLN A 632 12.42 -13.77 -26.47
C GLN A 632 13.53 -12.90 -25.88
N ILE A 633 14.42 -12.35 -26.71
CA ILE A 633 15.50 -11.48 -26.24
C ILE A 633 15.00 -10.05 -26.09
N ARG A 634 15.31 -9.44 -24.93
CA ARG A 634 15.09 -8.01 -24.65
C ARG A 634 16.34 -7.20 -24.97
N ALA A 635 17.49 -7.65 -24.48
CA ALA A 635 18.77 -6.98 -24.70
C ALA A 635 19.96 -7.94 -24.55
N LEU A 636 21.07 -7.61 -25.20
CA LEU A 636 22.33 -8.36 -25.15
C LEU A 636 23.49 -7.42 -24.87
N HIS A 637 24.37 -7.82 -23.96
CA HIS A 637 25.65 -7.13 -23.76
C HIS A 637 26.75 -7.94 -24.44
N LEU A 638 27.45 -7.33 -25.39
CA LEU A 638 28.46 -8.01 -26.20
C LEU A 638 29.89 -7.70 -25.76
N ASN A 639 30.18 -6.51 -25.24
CA ASN A 639 31.53 -6.09 -24.85
C ASN A 639 31.52 -5.18 -23.62
N GLY A 640 32.56 -5.28 -22.78
CA GLY A 640 32.77 -4.37 -21.65
C GLY A 640 33.30 -3.03 -22.13
N GLY A 641 32.50 -1.98 -21.99
CA GLY A 641 32.87 -0.59 -22.21
C GLY A 641 32.06 0.31 -21.29
N ASN A 642 32.70 1.33 -20.72
CA ASN A 642 32.02 2.40 -19.99
C ASN A 642 31.15 3.18 -20.99
N ALA A 643 29.90 2.79 -21.17
CA ALA A 643 28.94 3.56 -21.94
C ALA A 643 27.69 3.80 -21.09
N ASN A 644 27.87 4.54 -19.99
CA ASN A 644 26.79 5.30 -19.41
C ASN A 644 26.63 6.56 -20.27
N SER A 645 26.02 6.43 -21.45
CA SER A 645 25.55 7.60 -22.20
C SER A 645 24.41 8.21 -21.39
N VAL A 646 24.66 9.35 -20.75
CA VAL A 646 23.60 10.18 -20.20
C VAL A 646 22.90 10.80 -21.39
N ILE A 647 21.81 10.20 -21.82
CA ILE A 647 20.96 10.70 -22.92
C ILE A 647 20.00 11.69 -22.28
N ASP A 648 19.94 12.91 -22.81
CA ASP A 648 18.95 13.87 -22.35
C ASP A 648 17.54 13.49 -22.84
N GLU A 649 16.51 14.08 -22.23
CA GLU A 649 15.13 13.74 -22.53
C GLU A 649 14.78 13.96 -24.01
N GLN A 650 15.34 15.02 -24.60
CA GLN A 650 15.06 15.40 -25.98
C GLN A 650 15.71 14.43 -26.97
N GLU A 651 16.93 13.97 -26.70
CA GLU A 651 17.62 12.96 -27.48
C GLU A 651 16.92 11.60 -27.38
N ARG A 652 16.39 11.25 -26.21
CA ARG A 652 15.58 10.05 -26.01
C ARG A 652 14.27 10.09 -26.78
N GLU A 653 13.50 11.17 -26.66
CA GLU A 653 12.27 11.37 -27.42
C GLU A 653 12.53 11.22 -28.93
N ARG A 654 13.60 11.85 -29.45
CA ARG A 654 14.01 11.71 -30.85
C ARG A 654 14.33 10.28 -31.27
N LEU A 655 14.97 9.49 -30.41
CA LEU A 655 15.26 8.08 -30.67
C LEU A 655 13.97 7.23 -30.66
N LEU A 656 13.01 7.55 -29.81
CA LEU A 656 11.78 6.77 -29.68
C LEU A 656 10.70 7.17 -30.70
N THR A 657 10.73 8.38 -31.25
CA THR A 657 9.75 8.81 -32.26
C THR A 657 10.00 8.17 -33.63
N VAL A 658 8.97 7.50 -34.16
CA VAL A 658 8.93 6.93 -35.51
C VAL A 658 8.40 8.00 -36.50
N PRO A 659 9.17 8.38 -37.53
CA PRO A 659 8.72 9.32 -38.55
C PRO A 659 7.48 8.81 -39.32
N ARG A 660 6.60 9.72 -39.76
CA ARG A 660 5.33 9.37 -40.45
C ARG A 660 5.53 8.48 -41.68
N ASN A 661 6.60 8.71 -42.46
CA ASN A 661 6.94 7.89 -43.63
C ASN A 661 7.48 6.49 -43.31
N ARG A 662 7.67 6.14 -42.02
CA ARG A 662 8.13 4.83 -41.55
C ARG A 662 7.15 4.14 -40.61
N LYS A 663 5.92 4.65 -40.48
CA LYS A 663 4.85 4.03 -39.67
C LYS A 663 4.65 2.55 -40.00
N ASN A 664 4.74 2.18 -41.29
CA ASN A 664 4.54 0.82 -41.78
C ASN A 664 5.81 -0.06 -41.77
N SER A 665 6.97 0.47 -41.35
CA SER A 665 8.23 -0.29 -41.23
C SER A 665 9.12 0.34 -40.15
N PRO A 666 8.73 0.22 -38.87
CA PRO A 666 9.48 0.82 -37.76
C PRO A 666 10.80 0.06 -37.50
N PRO A 667 11.82 0.75 -36.96
CA PRO A 667 13.06 0.10 -36.52
C PRO A 667 12.77 -0.91 -35.39
N THR A 668 13.47 -2.05 -35.38
CA THR A 668 13.25 -3.11 -34.38
C THR A 668 14.34 -3.17 -33.31
N HIS A 669 15.51 -2.59 -33.59
CA HIS A 669 16.68 -2.65 -32.73
C HIS A 669 17.33 -1.29 -32.52
N LEU A 670 17.98 -1.17 -31.38
CA LEU A 670 18.89 -0.08 -31.04
C LEU A 670 20.26 -0.69 -30.74
N LEU A 671 21.26 -0.33 -31.55
CA LEU A 671 22.65 -0.68 -31.30
C LEU A 671 23.33 0.43 -30.53
N ILE A 672 24.09 0.06 -29.51
CA ILE A 672 24.95 0.96 -28.75
C ILE A 672 26.40 0.54 -29.01
N ALA A 673 27.23 1.50 -29.39
CA ALA A 673 28.64 1.30 -29.61
C ALA A 673 29.45 1.48 -28.31
N ARG A 674 30.71 1.05 -28.31
CA ARG A 674 31.60 1.17 -27.13
C ARG A 674 31.92 2.61 -26.72
N ASN A 675 31.78 3.56 -27.64
CA ASN A 675 31.95 5.00 -27.39
C ASN A 675 30.65 5.69 -26.94
N GLY A 676 29.53 4.97 -26.86
CA GLY A 676 28.22 5.51 -26.51
C GLY A 676 27.36 5.93 -27.70
N ASP A 677 27.85 5.86 -28.94
CA ASP A 677 27.04 6.18 -30.12
C ASP A 677 25.89 5.19 -30.27
N MET A 678 24.75 5.68 -30.76
CA MET A 678 23.51 4.92 -30.83
C MET A 678 22.94 4.92 -32.24
N MET A 679 22.48 3.76 -32.71
CA MET A 679 21.90 3.60 -34.05
C MET A 679 20.60 2.80 -34.00
N ARG A 680 19.54 3.36 -34.58
CA ARG A 680 18.29 2.64 -34.86
C ARG A 680 18.41 1.87 -36.17
N CYS A 681 18.07 0.59 -36.11
CA CYS A 681 18.17 -0.29 -37.26
C CYS A 681 17.22 -1.48 -37.13
N ARG A 682 17.21 -2.33 -38.15
CA ARG A 682 16.73 -3.71 -38.09
C ARG A 682 17.94 -4.62 -38.17
N LEU A 683 18.20 -5.40 -37.12
CA LEU A 683 19.30 -6.37 -37.10
C LEU A 683 18.94 -7.56 -38.00
N VAL A 684 19.78 -7.83 -39.00
CA VAL A 684 19.61 -8.94 -39.94
C VAL A 684 20.35 -10.17 -39.42
N SER A 685 21.65 -10.05 -39.15
CA SER A 685 22.49 -11.15 -38.67
C SER A 685 23.64 -10.65 -37.81
N LEU A 686 24.19 -11.53 -36.97
CA LEU A 686 25.41 -11.28 -36.20
C LEU A 686 26.26 -12.55 -36.16
N THR A 687 27.55 -12.43 -36.48
CA THR A 687 28.56 -13.49 -36.43
C THR A 687 29.59 -13.21 -35.35
N GLU A 688 30.67 -14.00 -35.25
CA GLU A 688 31.79 -13.68 -34.33
C GLU A 688 32.55 -12.41 -34.72
N GLU A 689 32.48 -11.98 -35.98
CA GLU A 689 33.30 -10.88 -36.52
C GLU A 689 32.49 -9.64 -36.89
N THR A 690 31.25 -9.80 -37.38
CA THR A 690 30.44 -8.72 -37.97
C THR A 690 28.97 -8.81 -37.57
N ALA A 691 28.26 -7.68 -37.70
CA ALA A 691 26.80 -7.59 -37.64
C ALA A 691 26.29 -6.92 -38.92
N GLU A 692 25.24 -7.49 -39.51
CA GLU A 692 24.54 -6.90 -40.65
C GLU A 692 23.26 -6.24 -40.15
N VAL A 693 23.09 -4.97 -40.49
CA VAL A 693 21.92 -4.19 -40.11
C VAL A 693 21.32 -3.48 -41.31
N GLU A 694 20.01 -3.32 -41.29
CA GLU A 694 19.30 -2.47 -42.23
C GLU A 694 18.98 -1.14 -41.56
N SER A 695 19.41 -0.05 -42.19
CA SER A 695 19.03 1.30 -41.77
C SER A 695 18.77 2.15 -43.01
N ARG A 696 17.65 2.87 -43.02
CA ARG A 696 17.25 3.73 -44.16
C ARG A 696 17.21 3.03 -45.52
N LEU A 697 16.76 1.76 -45.55
CA LEU A 697 16.69 0.91 -46.75
C LEU A 697 18.06 0.52 -47.33
N GLU A 698 19.15 0.72 -46.56
CA GLU A 698 20.49 0.27 -46.90
C GLU A 698 20.96 -0.79 -45.90
N THR A 699 21.66 -1.81 -46.39
CA THR A 699 22.34 -2.80 -45.55
C THR A 699 23.75 -2.32 -45.22
N ILE A 700 24.06 -2.23 -43.93
CA ILE A 700 25.35 -1.77 -43.40
C ILE A 700 25.99 -2.95 -42.65
N THR A 701 27.27 -3.22 -42.95
CA THR A 701 28.08 -4.20 -42.20
C THR A 701 28.91 -3.49 -41.14
N ILE A 702 28.72 -3.86 -39.88
CA ILE A 702 29.38 -3.26 -38.72
C ILE A 702 30.31 -4.30 -38.08
N PRO A 703 31.58 -3.98 -37.77
CA PRO A 703 32.44 -4.88 -37.00
C PRO A 703 31.85 -5.18 -35.61
N ARG A 704 31.78 -6.45 -35.22
CA ARG A 704 31.15 -6.84 -33.94
C ARG A 704 31.85 -6.24 -32.72
N ASN A 705 33.16 -6.05 -32.79
CA ASN A 705 33.96 -5.52 -31.69
C ASN A 705 33.64 -4.05 -31.32
N VAL A 706 32.96 -3.30 -32.19
CA VAL A 706 32.52 -1.92 -31.88
C VAL A 706 31.17 -1.87 -31.16
N ILE A 707 30.37 -2.94 -31.25
CA ILE A 707 29.06 -3.02 -30.61
C ILE A 707 29.25 -3.39 -29.12
N SER A 708 28.70 -2.56 -28.24
CA SER A 708 28.66 -2.82 -26.79
C SER A 708 27.37 -3.54 -26.40
N GLN A 709 26.24 -3.08 -26.95
CA GLN A 709 24.91 -3.54 -26.57
C GLN A 709 23.94 -3.58 -27.76
N ILE A 710 22.99 -4.50 -27.71
CA ILE A 710 21.86 -4.62 -28.64
C ILE A 710 20.59 -4.61 -27.81
N ILE A 711 19.64 -3.71 -28.11
CA ILE A 711 18.35 -3.61 -27.42
C ILE A 711 17.23 -3.83 -28.45
N TRP A 712 16.26 -4.68 -28.11
CA TRP A 712 15.04 -4.89 -28.90
C TRP A 712 13.99 -3.86 -28.49
N LEU A 713 13.62 -3.00 -29.44
CA LEU A 713 12.67 -1.91 -29.24
C LEU A 713 11.23 -2.48 -29.15
N LYS A 714 10.41 -1.94 -28.24
CA LYS A 714 8.98 -2.24 -28.24
C LYS A 714 8.29 -1.43 -29.36
N PRO A 715 7.37 -2.04 -30.12
CA PRO A 715 6.60 -1.32 -31.13
C PRO A 715 5.74 -0.21 -30.48
N PRO A 716 5.29 0.78 -31.27
CA PRO A 716 4.31 1.76 -30.79
C PRO A 716 3.04 1.07 -30.31
N VAL A 717 2.45 1.57 -29.22
CA VAL A 717 1.08 1.19 -28.85
C VAL A 717 0.15 1.83 -29.87
N GLU A 718 -0.66 1.03 -30.55
CA GLU A 718 -1.76 1.54 -31.35
C GLU A 718 -2.79 2.12 -30.37
N VAL A 719 -2.97 3.43 -30.39
CA VAL A 719 -4.05 4.08 -29.66
C VAL A 719 -5.29 3.87 -30.51
N GLU A 720 -6.27 3.12 -30.00
CA GLU A 720 -7.58 3.03 -30.64
C GLU A 720 -8.15 4.45 -30.76
N ASP A 721 -8.35 4.92 -31.99
CA ASP A 721 -8.99 6.19 -32.26
C ASP A 721 -10.44 6.14 -31.73
N GLU A 722 -10.74 6.84 -30.64
CA GLU A 722 -12.07 6.92 -30.01
C GLU A 722 -13.18 7.54 -30.91
N ASN A 723 -12.94 7.75 -32.22
CA ASN A 723 -13.86 8.42 -33.14
C ASN A 723 -14.30 7.58 -34.36
N ASN A 724 -14.05 6.27 -34.39
CA ASN A 724 -14.52 5.42 -35.49
C ASN A 724 -15.65 4.47 -35.05
N ALA A 725 -16.79 5.04 -34.66
CA ALA A 725 -18.05 4.30 -34.57
C ALA A 725 -18.65 4.22 -35.98
N ASP A 726 -18.26 3.21 -36.75
CA ASP A 726 -19.03 2.56 -37.83
C ASP A 726 -18.09 1.83 -38.81
N ALA A 727 -17.63 0.63 -38.43
CA ALA A 727 -17.23 -0.43 -39.37
C ALA A 727 -17.17 -1.78 -38.63
N ASP A 728 -18.20 -2.61 -38.82
CA ASP A 728 -18.12 -4.05 -38.60
C ASP A 728 -17.10 -4.62 -39.59
N ASP A 729 -15.87 -4.88 -39.14
CA ASP A 729 -14.96 -5.84 -39.76
C ASP A 729 -14.03 -6.41 -38.66
N ASP A 730 -14.01 -7.75 -38.58
CA ASP A 730 -13.32 -8.59 -37.59
C ASP A 730 -11.87 -8.15 -37.29
N PRO A 731 -11.46 -8.07 -36.02
CA PRO A 731 -10.06 -7.92 -35.67
C PRO A 731 -9.36 -9.29 -35.71
N GLU A 732 -8.92 -9.71 -36.90
CA GLU A 732 -7.81 -10.66 -37.04
C GLU A 732 -6.49 -9.92 -36.72
N VAL A 733 -6.24 -9.66 -35.44
CA VAL A 733 -4.90 -9.32 -34.94
C VAL A 733 -4.39 -10.52 -34.16
N LEU A 734 -3.50 -11.24 -34.83
CA LEU A 734 -2.53 -12.22 -34.34
C LEU A 734 -2.42 -12.28 -32.81
N ALA A 735 -3.28 -13.10 -32.22
CA ALA A 735 -2.96 -13.83 -31.01
C ALA A 735 -1.63 -14.56 -31.29
N THR A 736 -0.52 -14.00 -30.83
CA THR A 736 0.64 -14.82 -30.51
C THR A 736 0.15 -15.80 -29.47
N ASP A 737 -0.05 -17.04 -29.90
CA ASP A 737 -0.37 -18.23 -29.12
C ASP A 737 -0.56 -17.93 -27.64
N GLN A 738 -1.83 -17.74 -27.25
CA GLN A 738 -2.24 -18.15 -25.93
C GLN A 738 -1.83 -19.62 -25.82
N ALA A 739 -0.66 -19.84 -25.22
CA ALA A 739 -0.45 -21.04 -24.46
C ALA A 739 -1.53 -21.02 -23.38
N THR A 740 -2.66 -21.62 -23.70
CA THR A 740 -3.45 -22.38 -22.75
C THR A 740 -2.48 -23.37 -22.11
N ASP A 741 -1.79 -22.93 -21.05
CA ASP A 741 -0.97 -23.82 -20.25
C ASP A 741 -1.60 -23.90 -18.87
N GLU A 742 -2.39 -24.96 -18.73
CA GLU A 742 -2.75 -25.62 -17.48
C GLU A 742 -1.49 -26.12 -16.73
N SER A 743 -0.44 -25.30 -16.60
CA SER A 743 0.72 -25.62 -15.76
C SER A 743 0.52 -25.00 -14.37
N ALA A 744 -0.32 -25.67 -13.58
CA ALA A 744 -0.78 -25.29 -12.25
C ALA A 744 0.29 -25.34 -11.13
N GLY A 745 1.52 -24.87 -11.39
CA GLY A 745 2.65 -24.92 -10.46
C GLY A 745 3.11 -23.55 -9.96
N LEU A 746 3.48 -23.46 -8.68
CA LEU A 746 4.10 -22.27 -8.09
C LEU A 746 5.41 -21.94 -8.83
N THR A 747 5.51 -20.80 -9.51
CA THR A 747 6.77 -20.38 -10.15
C THR A 747 7.66 -19.64 -9.15
N VAL A 748 8.97 -19.87 -9.23
CA VAL A 748 9.97 -19.16 -8.43
C VAL A 748 10.91 -18.40 -9.34
N GLN A 749 11.14 -17.12 -9.04
CA GLN A 749 12.20 -16.32 -9.67
C GLN A 749 13.27 -15.94 -8.64
N GLY A 750 14.47 -16.47 -8.79
CA GLY A 750 15.60 -16.11 -7.95
C GLY A 750 16.39 -14.92 -8.51
N LYS A 751 16.59 -13.90 -7.66
CA LYS A 751 17.53 -12.80 -7.85
C LYS A 751 18.84 -13.14 -7.16
N MET A 752 19.90 -13.25 -7.94
CA MET A 752 21.21 -13.71 -7.49
C MET A 752 22.06 -12.55 -6.94
N HIS A 753 23.04 -12.85 -6.08
CA HIS A 753 23.97 -11.86 -5.54
C HIS A 753 24.78 -11.11 -6.60
N ASP A 754 25.01 -11.77 -7.74
CA ASP A 754 25.74 -11.24 -8.89
C ASP A 754 24.83 -10.53 -9.89
N GLY A 755 23.60 -10.17 -9.53
CA GLY A 755 22.65 -9.43 -10.36
C GLY A 755 21.91 -10.27 -11.42
N ASN A 756 22.25 -11.54 -11.59
CA ASN A 756 21.52 -12.44 -12.49
C ASN A 756 20.13 -12.78 -11.94
N ARG A 757 19.20 -13.13 -12.83
CA ARG A 757 17.81 -13.48 -12.51
C ARG A 757 17.38 -14.71 -13.29
N LEU A 758 16.81 -15.69 -12.61
CA LEU A 758 16.34 -16.94 -13.23
C LEU A 758 14.99 -17.33 -12.65
N SER A 759 14.07 -17.71 -13.52
CA SER A 759 12.79 -18.30 -13.12
C SER A 759 12.80 -19.82 -13.36
N LEU A 760 12.05 -20.56 -12.58
CA LEU A 760 11.78 -21.99 -12.80
C LEU A 760 10.48 -22.40 -12.12
N VAL A 761 9.87 -23.47 -12.60
CA VAL A 761 8.85 -24.22 -11.86
C VAL A 761 9.59 -25.27 -11.02
N PRO A 762 9.55 -25.21 -9.67
CA PRO A 762 10.26 -26.13 -8.81
C PRO A 762 9.77 -27.57 -8.96
N GLU A 763 10.72 -28.50 -9.03
CA GLU A 763 10.46 -29.95 -8.98
C GLU A 763 10.98 -30.58 -7.68
N SER A 764 12.08 -30.05 -7.13
CA SER A 764 12.65 -30.51 -5.86
C SER A 764 13.57 -29.47 -5.22
N VAL A 765 13.80 -29.62 -3.92
CA VAL A 765 14.84 -28.89 -3.18
C VAL A 765 15.80 -29.91 -2.59
N ILE A 766 17.06 -29.91 -3.05
CA ILE A 766 18.06 -30.89 -2.61
C ILE A 766 19.32 -30.15 -2.18
N ASN A 767 19.79 -30.37 -0.95
CA ASN A 767 20.95 -29.70 -0.37
C ASN A 767 20.89 -28.17 -0.55
N GLN A 768 19.74 -27.56 -0.23
CA GLN A 768 19.53 -26.11 -0.40
C GLN A 768 19.76 -25.62 -1.84
N THR A 769 19.52 -26.49 -2.83
CA THR A 769 19.51 -26.15 -4.25
C THR A 769 18.11 -26.41 -4.80
N LEU A 770 17.49 -25.36 -5.32
CA LEU A 770 16.22 -25.46 -6.00
C LEU A 770 16.45 -25.99 -7.42
N ILE A 771 15.77 -27.08 -7.77
CA ILE A 771 15.89 -27.75 -9.06
C ILE A 771 14.52 -27.72 -9.73
N GLY A 772 14.47 -27.38 -11.00
CA GLY A 772 13.25 -27.45 -11.79
C GLY A 772 13.45 -27.00 -13.23
N GLU A 773 12.34 -26.75 -13.91
CA GLU A 773 12.31 -26.45 -15.33
C GLU A 773 12.00 -24.96 -15.58
N ASN A 774 12.79 -24.31 -16.43
CA ASN A 774 12.45 -23.02 -17.00
C ASN A 774 11.86 -23.23 -18.40
N PHE A 775 10.74 -22.57 -18.68
CA PHE A 775 10.01 -22.69 -19.94
C PHE A 775 10.90 -22.51 -21.19
N PHE A 776 11.85 -21.58 -21.17
CA PHE A 776 12.73 -21.31 -22.31
C PHE A 776 14.12 -21.92 -22.17
N LEU A 777 14.67 -22.00 -20.97
CA LEU A 777 16.06 -22.41 -20.73
C LEU A 777 16.20 -23.90 -20.42
N GLY A 778 15.09 -24.62 -20.22
CA GLY A 778 15.07 -26.02 -19.81
C GLY A 778 15.49 -26.19 -18.35
N PRO A 779 16.16 -27.30 -17.98
CA PRO A 779 16.48 -27.60 -16.59
C PRO A 779 17.45 -26.59 -15.98
N ILE A 780 17.04 -26.00 -14.85
CA ILE A 780 17.81 -25.01 -14.09
C ILE A 780 18.11 -25.54 -12.68
N ARG A 781 19.28 -25.17 -12.16
CA ARG A 781 19.67 -25.39 -10.77
C ARG A 781 20.02 -24.06 -10.14
N LEU A 782 19.40 -23.79 -9.01
CA LEU A 782 19.48 -22.51 -8.33
C LEU A 782 19.91 -22.73 -6.88
N PRO A 783 21.22 -22.62 -6.58
CA PRO A 783 21.74 -22.73 -5.21
C PRO A 783 21.25 -21.54 -4.38
N LEU A 784 20.50 -21.82 -3.32
CA LEU A 784 19.89 -20.79 -2.48
C LEU A 784 20.93 -19.85 -1.85
N ALA A 785 22.13 -20.36 -1.55
CA ALA A 785 23.25 -19.58 -1.03
C ALA A 785 23.75 -18.47 -1.98
N ASN A 786 23.44 -18.57 -3.28
CA ASN A 786 23.81 -17.55 -4.26
C ASN A 786 22.68 -16.54 -4.51
N CYS A 787 21.53 -16.71 -3.86
CA CYS A 787 20.35 -15.86 -4.04
C CYS A 787 20.27 -14.78 -2.96
N GLU A 788 19.86 -13.58 -3.36
CA GLU A 788 19.46 -12.49 -2.48
C GLU A 788 17.99 -12.62 -2.08
N GLU A 789 17.14 -12.84 -3.09
CA GLU A 789 15.69 -12.90 -3.00
C GLU A 789 15.17 -14.01 -3.92
N LEU A 790 14.11 -14.70 -3.51
CA LEU A 790 13.26 -15.52 -4.38
C LEU A 790 11.87 -14.88 -4.40
N TYR A 791 11.37 -14.55 -5.58
CA TYR A 791 9.97 -14.18 -5.76
C TYR A 791 9.15 -15.45 -6.01
N LEU A 792 7.98 -15.52 -5.39
CA LEU A 792 7.02 -16.63 -5.45
C LEU A 792 5.73 -16.11 -6.08
N GLY A 793 5.19 -16.82 -7.06
CA GLY A 793 3.90 -16.45 -7.67
C GLY A 793 3.78 -16.91 -9.11
N VAL A 794 2.82 -16.33 -9.84
CA VAL A 794 2.64 -16.60 -11.27
C VAL A 794 3.61 -15.74 -12.08
N ARG A 795 4.07 -16.25 -13.23
CA ARG A 795 5.11 -15.62 -14.06
C ARG A 795 4.85 -14.15 -14.43
N ASN A 796 3.59 -13.75 -14.58
CA ASN A 796 3.22 -12.38 -14.95
C ASN A 796 3.28 -11.39 -13.77
N ASP A 797 3.30 -11.89 -12.52
CA ASP A 797 3.27 -11.06 -11.31
C ASP A 797 4.66 -10.57 -10.90
N PHE A 798 5.73 -11.11 -11.49
CA PHE A 798 7.09 -10.64 -11.24
C PHE A 798 7.25 -9.27 -11.89
N GLU A 799 7.05 -8.22 -11.10
CA GLU A 799 7.11 -6.83 -11.52
C GLU A 799 8.32 -6.56 -12.44
N LEU A 800 8.03 -6.21 -13.69
CA LEU A 800 8.95 -5.62 -14.66
C LEU A 800 9.53 -4.26 -14.21
N ALA A 801 9.20 -3.78 -12.99
CA ALA A 801 9.59 -2.48 -12.47
C ALA A 801 11.12 -2.27 -12.39
N ASP A 802 11.89 -3.37 -12.35
CA ASP A 802 13.36 -3.39 -12.33
C ASP A 802 14.00 -3.66 -13.72
N ASP A 803 13.23 -3.67 -14.83
CA ASP A 803 13.79 -3.82 -16.20
C ASP A 803 14.33 -2.47 -16.71
N PRO A 804 15.66 -2.26 -16.78
CA PRO A 804 16.25 -1.02 -17.28
C PRO A 804 15.96 -0.78 -18.78
N HIS A 805 15.43 -1.79 -19.48
CA HIS A 805 15.08 -1.70 -20.90
C HIS A 805 13.60 -1.41 -21.16
N ALA A 806 12.77 -1.31 -20.12
CA ALA A 806 11.35 -1.03 -20.28
C ALA A 806 11.07 0.33 -20.96
N ILE A 807 11.98 1.29 -20.81
CA ILE A 807 11.90 2.65 -21.35
C ILE A 807 12.08 2.75 -22.88
N TRP A 808 12.51 1.67 -23.55
CA TRP A 808 12.79 1.67 -25.00
C TRP A 808 11.55 1.29 -25.83
N GLN A 809 10.51 2.13 -25.74
CA GLN A 809 9.26 1.96 -26.45
C GLN A 809 9.07 3.04 -27.51
N LEU A 810 8.80 2.62 -28.75
CA LEU A 810 8.59 3.53 -29.86
C LEU A 810 7.27 4.29 -29.72
N VAL A 811 7.21 5.50 -30.28
CA VAL A 811 6.02 6.34 -30.35
C VAL A 811 5.88 6.89 -31.78
N ASN A 812 4.68 6.86 -32.35
CA ASN A 812 4.46 7.45 -33.67
C ASN A 812 4.45 8.99 -33.60
N ALA A 813 5.00 9.65 -34.62
CA ALA A 813 4.84 11.09 -34.75
C ALA A 813 3.35 11.47 -34.86
N PRO A 814 2.85 12.50 -34.15
CA PRO A 814 1.43 12.89 -34.17
C PRO A 814 0.92 13.18 -35.60
N GLU A 815 -0.33 12.84 -35.90
CA GLU A 815 -0.98 13.17 -37.17
C GLU A 815 -1.34 14.67 -37.24
N PRO A 816 -1.20 15.35 -38.39
CA PRO A 816 -1.57 16.76 -38.52
C PRO A 816 -3.11 16.94 -38.56
N ILE A 817 -3.61 17.99 -37.92
CA ILE A 817 -5.04 18.33 -37.91
C ILE A 817 -5.34 19.21 -39.12
N ILE A 818 -6.18 18.73 -40.06
CA ILE A 818 -6.64 19.52 -41.21
C ILE A 818 -7.79 20.42 -40.73
N GLY A 819 -7.52 21.70 -40.49
CA GLY A 819 -8.54 22.67 -40.09
C GLY A 819 -9.45 23.07 -41.26
N ASP A 820 -10.76 22.99 -41.07
CA ASP A 820 -11.76 23.53 -42.00
C ASP A 820 -11.75 25.07 -41.95
N SER A 821 -11.74 25.70 -43.11
CA SER A 821 -11.61 27.15 -43.31
C SER A 821 -12.73 27.96 -42.63
N GLY A 822 -12.35 28.90 -41.76
CA GLY A 822 -13.25 29.66 -40.89
C GLY A 822 -14.21 30.62 -41.60
N GLY A 823 -15.51 30.49 -41.28
CA GLY A 823 -16.50 31.54 -41.41
C GLY A 823 -16.67 32.30 -40.08
N GLY A 824 -16.10 33.49 -39.94
CA GLY A 824 -16.35 34.37 -38.78
C GLY A 824 -15.53 35.66 -38.77
N ASP A 825 -16.24 36.79 -38.74
CA ASP A 825 -15.86 38.21 -38.50
C ASP A 825 -14.55 38.74 -39.14
N ASP A 826 -14.69 39.56 -40.18
CA ASP A 826 -13.60 40.13 -41.00
C ASP A 826 -12.63 41.05 -40.21
N SER A 827 -13.00 41.52 -39.02
CA SER A 827 -12.19 42.49 -38.25
C SER A 827 -11.12 41.86 -37.33
N MET A 828 -11.14 40.54 -37.13
CA MET A 828 -10.22 39.83 -36.22
C MET A 828 -9.51 38.65 -36.90
N ALA A 829 -9.41 38.66 -38.23
CA ALA A 829 -8.72 37.62 -38.97
C ALA A 829 -7.22 37.58 -38.60
N GLY A 830 -6.73 36.40 -38.22
CA GLY A 830 -5.33 36.16 -37.92
C GLY A 830 -4.83 36.60 -36.53
N THR A 831 -5.69 36.97 -35.59
CA THR A 831 -5.29 37.42 -34.23
C THR A 831 -5.45 36.38 -33.12
N ARG A 832 -6.00 35.20 -33.43
CA ARG A 832 -6.39 34.18 -32.43
C ARG A 832 -5.27 33.23 -32.00
N SER A 833 -4.07 33.34 -32.57
CA SER A 833 -2.94 32.49 -32.20
C SER A 833 -2.26 32.98 -30.91
N PRO A 834 -1.83 32.09 -30.00
CA PRO A 834 -1.08 32.47 -28.80
C PRO A 834 0.29 33.09 -29.12
N LEU A 835 0.76 33.00 -30.37
CA LEU A 835 1.99 33.65 -30.81
C LEU A 835 1.82 35.16 -31.01
N VAL A 836 0.60 35.63 -31.31
CA VAL A 836 0.35 37.05 -31.61
C VAL A 836 0.66 37.93 -30.39
N GLY A 837 1.47 38.97 -30.59
CA GLY A 837 1.95 39.88 -29.55
C GLY A 837 3.24 39.42 -28.85
N ASN A 838 3.79 38.26 -29.20
CA ASN A 838 5.05 37.75 -28.64
C ASN A 838 6.20 37.85 -29.65
N PRO A 839 7.48 37.88 -29.19
CA PRO A 839 8.63 37.77 -30.06
C PRO A 839 8.59 36.49 -30.91
N ALA A 840 8.94 36.60 -32.18
CA ALA A 840 8.99 35.49 -33.12
C ALA A 840 9.99 34.42 -32.62
N PRO A 841 9.57 33.14 -32.44
CA PRO A 841 10.48 32.09 -32.03
C PRO A 841 11.68 31.97 -32.98
N ASP A 842 12.89 32.09 -32.45
CA ASP A 842 14.10 32.00 -33.29
C ASP A 842 14.25 30.58 -33.87
N PHE A 843 14.89 30.43 -35.02
CA PHE A 843 15.39 29.15 -35.54
C PHE A 843 16.52 29.40 -36.54
N LYS A 844 17.34 28.39 -36.78
CA LYS A 844 18.41 28.41 -37.78
C LYS A 844 18.29 27.20 -38.70
N LEU A 845 18.01 27.46 -39.97
CA LEU A 845 17.79 26.45 -41.00
C LEU A 845 18.61 26.80 -42.26
N LYS A 846 18.53 25.96 -43.30
CA LYS A 846 19.15 26.22 -44.61
C LYS A 846 18.07 26.58 -45.63
N THR A 847 18.38 27.51 -46.53
CA THR A 847 17.55 27.77 -47.71
C THR A 847 17.68 26.63 -48.73
N LEU A 848 16.80 26.63 -49.73
CA LEU A 848 16.83 25.69 -50.85
C LEU A 848 18.14 25.75 -51.66
N ASP A 849 18.83 26.90 -51.63
CA ASP A 849 20.14 27.11 -52.25
C ASP A 849 21.32 26.79 -51.31
N GLY A 850 21.03 26.40 -50.05
CA GLY A 850 22.01 25.96 -49.06
C GLY A 850 22.56 27.07 -48.16
N GLU A 851 22.11 28.31 -48.32
CA GLU A 851 22.50 29.45 -47.49
C GLU A 851 21.87 29.36 -46.08
N PRO A 852 22.55 29.81 -45.02
CA PRO A 852 21.98 29.81 -43.68
C PRO A 852 20.88 30.88 -43.54
N PHE A 853 19.74 30.50 -42.98
CA PHE A 853 18.64 31.38 -42.64
C PHE A 853 18.39 31.36 -41.13
N ARG A 854 18.22 32.54 -40.53
CA ARG A 854 17.89 32.70 -39.11
C ARG A 854 16.91 33.85 -38.88
N ILE A 855 15.92 33.63 -38.01
CA ILE A 855 14.89 34.62 -37.66
C ILE A 855 15.47 35.86 -36.99
N ALA A 856 16.38 35.70 -36.03
CA ALA A 856 17.00 36.82 -35.34
C ALA A 856 17.73 37.82 -36.28
N ASP A 857 18.15 37.36 -37.47
CA ASP A 857 18.85 38.17 -38.45
C ASP A 857 17.90 38.95 -39.39
N GLN A 858 16.57 38.85 -39.19
CA GLN A 858 15.54 39.44 -40.07
C GLN A 858 14.89 40.72 -39.54
N THR A 859 15.40 41.28 -38.44
CA THR A 859 14.87 42.54 -37.86
C THR A 859 15.11 43.75 -38.78
N GLY A 860 14.30 44.80 -38.63
CA GLY A 860 14.36 46.03 -39.43
C GLY A 860 13.46 46.07 -40.67
N ARG A 861 12.71 44.98 -40.94
CA ARG A 861 11.70 44.89 -42.00
C ARG A 861 10.60 43.90 -41.60
N THR A 862 9.43 43.98 -42.23
CA THR A 862 8.34 43.02 -42.01
C THR A 862 8.67 41.68 -42.66
N LEU A 863 8.49 40.58 -41.93
CA LEU A 863 8.73 39.22 -42.40
C LEU A 863 7.42 38.42 -42.44
N VAL A 864 7.15 37.77 -43.57
CA VAL A 864 6.03 36.85 -43.77
C VAL A 864 6.58 35.44 -43.90
N LEU A 865 6.25 34.55 -42.96
CA LEU A 865 6.60 33.13 -42.99
C LEU A 865 5.41 32.31 -43.47
N ASP A 866 5.59 31.47 -44.49
CA ASP A 866 4.53 30.58 -44.98
C ASP A 866 4.92 29.11 -44.80
N PHE A 867 4.24 28.38 -43.91
CA PHE A 867 4.50 26.96 -43.64
C PHE A 867 3.69 26.07 -44.58
N TRP A 868 4.37 25.19 -45.32
CA TRP A 868 3.76 24.39 -46.39
C TRP A 868 4.45 23.04 -46.62
N ALA A 869 3.82 22.18 -47.43
CA ALA A 869 4.40 20.94 -47.94
C ALA A 869 3.90 20.61 -49.35
N THR A 870 4.65 19.83 -50.14
CA THR A 870 4.32 19.55 -51.56
C THR A 870 3.05 18.73 -51.74
N TRP A 871 2.73 17.88 -50.77
CA TRP A 871 1.51 17.07 -50.73
C TRP A 871 0.27 17.86 -50.28
N CYS A 872 0.44 19.09 -49.78
CA CYS A 872 -0.67 19.90 -49.26
C CYS A 872 -1.41 20.64 -50.39
N GLY A 873 -2.54 20.08 -50.81
CA GLY A 873 -3.42 20.68 -51.84
C GLY A 873 -3.81 22.15 -51.56
N PRO A 874 -4.30 22.50 -50.36
CA PRO A 874 -4.62 23.89 -50.03
C PRO A 874 -3.40 24.82 -50.05
N CYS A 875 -2.21 24.33 -49.69
CA CYS A 875 -0.97 25.11 -49.75
C CYS A 875 -0.62 25.49 -51.19
N MET A 876 -0.81 24.57 -52.14
CA MET A 876 -0.60 24.85 -53.56
C MET A 876 -1.53 25.94 -54.10
N GLN A 877 -2.72 26.10 -53.51
CA GLN A 877 -3.70 27.13 -53.89
C GLN A 877 -3.41 28.48 -53.22
N ALA A 878 -2.92 28.47 -51.98
CA ALA A 878 -2.68 29.69 -51.20
C ALA A 878 -1.38 30.40 -51.60
N MET A 879 -0.33 29.66 -51.95
CA MET A 879 1.00 30.22 -52.20
C MET A 879 1.05 31.32 -53.27
N PRO A 880 0.39 31.19 -54.45
CA PRO A 880 0.34 32.28 -55.43
C PRO A 880 -0.37 33.54 -54.91
N VAL A 881 -1.41 33.36 -54.08
CA VAL A 881 -2.18 34.46 -53.48
C VAL A 881 -1.36 35.21 -52.44
N ILE A 882 -0.55 34.48 -51.67
CA ILE A 882 0.38 35.05 -50.68
C ILE A 882 1.49 35.84 -51.38
N GLU A 883 2.08 35.27 -52.43
CA GLU A 883 3.13 35.94 -53.21
C GLU A 883 2.61 37.23 -53.86
N GLU A 884 1.42 37.19 -54.48
CA GLU A 884 0.78 38.38 -55.07
C GLU A 884 0.52 39.48 -54.03
N ALA A 885 0.01 39.11 -52.85
CA ALA A 885 -0.26 40.07 -51.78
C ALA A 885 1.01 40.73 -51.23
N VAL A 886 2.12 39.99 -51.11
CA VAL A 886 3.40 40.53 -50.66
C VAL A 886 4.07 41.39 -51.73
N ALA A 887 3.89 41.05 -53.02
CA ALA A 887 4.46 41.79 -54.14
C ALA A 887 3.94 43.24 -54.29
N GLU A 888 2.85 43.61 -53.59
CA GLU A 888 2.37 45.01 -53.52
C GLU A 888 3.33 45.95 -52.76
N PHE A 889 4.23 45.41 -51.95
CA PHE A 889 5.09 46.17 -51.04
C PHE A 889 6.54 46.22 -51.52
N ASP A 890 7.29 47.23 -51.05
CA ASP A 890 8.72 47.34 -51.35
C ASP A 890 9.49 46.13 -50.77
N PRO A 891 10.25 45.36 -51.58
CA PRO A 891 11.06 44.24 -51.09
C PRO A 891 12.12 44.62 -50.05
N GLU A 892 12.50 45.91 -49.97
CA GLU A 892 13.37 46.41 -48.90
C GLU A 892 12.64 46.49 -47.55
N GLN A 893 11.30 46.61 -47.56
CA GLN A 893 10.46 46.76 -46.37
C GLN A 893 9.72 45.48 -45.96
N VAL A 894 9.46 44.56 -46.90
CA VAL A 894 8.70 43.32 -46.65
C VAL A 894 9.39 42.12 -47.32
N ARG A 895 9.54 41.00 -46.60
CA ARG A 895 10.13 39.76 -47.14
C ARG A 895 9.21 38.56 -46.92
N LEU A 896 8.98 37.76 -47.96
CA LEU A 896 8.31 36.46 -47.89
C LEU A 896 9.34 35.31 -47.81
N VAL A 897 9.13 34.38 -46.89
CA VAL A 897 9.93 33.15 -46.74
C VAL A 897 9.01 31.96 -46.55
N ALA A 898 9.06 31.00 -47.46
CA ALA A 898 8.26 29.79 -47.40
C ALA A 898 9.03 28.67 -46.67
N VAL A 899 8.52 28.19 -45.55
CA VAL A 899 9.13 27.13 -44.74
C VAL A 899 8.51 25.78 -45.13
N ASN A 900 9.30 24.95 -45.80
CA ASN A 900 8.85 23.64 -46.25
C ASN A 900 9.11 22.55 -45.18
N LEU A 901 8.10 21.71 -44.93
CA LEU A 901 8.09 20.76 -43.81
C LEU A 901 8.57 19.37 -44.22
N GLN A 902 9.76 18.97 -43.75
CA GLN A 902 10.24 17.58 -43.75
C GLN A 902 10.34 16.91 -45.14
N GLU A 903 10.54 17.67 -46.22
CA GLU A 903 10.69 17.14 -47.59
C GLU A 903 12.07 17.40 -48.18
N SER A 904 12.41 16.66 -49.24
CA SER A 904 13.69 16.81 -49.92
C SER A 904 13.74 18.05 -50.81
N ALA A 905 14.93 18.62 -51.01
CA ALA A 905 15.12 19.77 -51.90
C ALA A 905 14.73 19.48 -53.37
N GLU A 906 14.73 18.21 -53.79
CA GLU A 906 14.34 17.81 -55.15
C GLU A 906 12.82 17.88 -55.34
N ASP A 907 12.06 17.31 -54.40
CA ASP A 907 10.59 17.31 -54.43
C ASP A 907 10.02 18.73 -54.42
N ILE A 908 10.66 19.61 -53.64
CA ILE A 908 10.31 21.03 -53.53
C ILE A 908 10.49 21.75 -54.87
N ARG A 909 11.67 21.62 -55.51
CA ARG A 909 11.96 22.29 -56.80
C ARG A 909 10.98 21.87 -57.90
N ASN A 910 10.76 20.55 -58.04
CA ASN A 910 9.81 20.01 -59.01
C ASN A 910 8.39 20.55 -58.80
N THR A 911 8.00 20.77 -57.54
CA THR A 911 6.69 21.31 -57.20
C THR A 911 6.59 22.78 -57.55
N LEU A 912 7.56 23.62 -57.17
CA LEU A 912 7.56 25.06 -57.46
C LEU A 912 7.54 25.35 -58.96
N ASP A 913 8.35 24.62 -59.75
CA ASP A 913 8.35 24.73 -61.22
C ASP A 913 6.98 24.42 -61.83
N ARG A 914 6.25 23.46 -61.25
CA ARG A 914 4.92 23.05 -61.71
C ARG A 914 3.85 24.10 -61.43
N ILE A 915 3.92 24.79 -60.29
CA ILE A 915 2.92 25.80 -59.89
C ILE A 915 3.30 27.22 -60.34
N GLY A 916 4.51 27.43 -60.83
CA GLY A 916 4.92 28.68 -61.49
C GLY A 916 5.23 29.84 -60.54
N VAL A 917 5.61 29.54 -59.29
CA VAL A 917 6.01 30.54 -58.27
C VAL A 917 7.46 30.34 -57.87
N SER A 918 8.12 31.40 -57.39
CA SER A 918 9.52 31.35 -56.98
C SER A 918 9.79 32.03 -55.63
N PRO A 919 9.13 31.59 -54.53
CA PRO A 919 9.41 32.14 -53.21
C PRO A 919 10.78 31.68 -52.70
N GLU A 920 11.36 32.45 -51.79
CA GLU A 920 12.53 32.00 -51.03
C GLU A 920 12.12 30.87 -50.07
N VAL A 921 12.68 29.67 -50.24
CA VAL A 921 12.31 28.50 -49.45
C VAL A 921 13.37 28.16 -48.40
N VAL A 922 12.92 27.90 -47.17
CA VAL A 922 13.72 27.38 -46.06
C VAL A 922 13.31 25.95 -45.74
N LEU A 923 14.29 25.07 -45.55
CA LEU A 923 14.11 23.63 -45.37
C LEU A 923 14.00 23.27 -43.88
N ASP A 924 12.79 22.98 -43.41
CA ASP A 924 12.55 22.46 -42.07
C ASP A 924 12.52 20.93 -42.06
N ILE A 925 13.67 20.33 -42.42
CA ILE A 925 13.83 18.87 -42.56
C ILE A 925 13.48 18.13 -41.25
N ASP A 926 13.78 18.75 -40.11
CA ASP A 926 13.63 18.16 -38.78
C ASP A 926 12.35 18.61 -38.06
N GLY A 927 11.51 19.47 -38.67
CA GLY A 927 10.26 19.97 -38.07
C GLY A 927 10.45 20.97 -36.90
N VAL A 928 11.65 21.54 -36.76
CA VAL A 928 12.02 22.44 -35.66
C VAL A 928 11.29 23.77 -35.76
N ALA A 929 11.17 24.33 -36.96
CA ALA A 929 10.43 25.57 -37.18
C ALA A 929 8.92 25.33 -37.01
N ALA A 930 8.39 24.26 -37.58
CA ALA A 930 6.98 23.88 -37.45
C ALA A 930 6.54 23.74 -35.98
N GLY A 931 7.33 23.04 -35.16
CA GLY A 931 7.04 22.87 -33.74
C GLY A 931 7.06 24.19 -32.97
N ARG A 932 8.03 25.08 -33.23
CA ARG A 932 8.15 26.38 -32.55
C ARG A 932 7.02 27.33 -32.90
N TYR A 933 6.58 27.33 -34.15
CA TYR A 933 5.49 28.17 -34.64
C TYR A 933 4.13 27.51 -34.53
N GLN A 934 4.03 26.35 -33.86
CA GLN A 934 2.79 25.60 -33.69
C GLN A 934 2.06 25.36 -35.03
N ALA A 935 2.81 25.11 -36.10
CA ALA A 935 2.29 24.88 -37.45
C ALA A 935 1.68 23.46 -37.57
N ASN A 936 0.65 23.22 -36.76
CA ASN A 936 -0.07 21.94 -36.66
C ASN A 936 -1.10 21.75 -37.78
N ALA A 937 -1.38 22.82 -38.55
CA ALA A 937 -2.20 22.85 -39.74
C ALA A 937 -1.49 23.71 -40.82
N ILE A 938 -1.60 23.31 -42.09
CA ILE A 938 -0.99 24.02 -43.23
C ILE A 938 -2.01 24.25 -44.37
N PRO A 939 -1.94 25.37 -45.11
CA PRO A 939 -0.94 26.43 -44.99
C PRO A 939 -1.12 27.24 -43.71
N GLN A 940 -0.01 27.66 -43.10
CA GLN A 940 -0.01 28.62 -42.00
C GLN A 940 0.92 29.78 -42.33
N THR A 941 0.38 30.99 -42.35
CA THR A 941 1.13 32.20 -42.70
C THR A 941 1.27 33.10 -41.47
N VAL A 942 2.49 33.49 -41.12
CA VAL A 942 2.82 34.28 -39.92
C VAL A 942 3.41 35.61 -40.36
N VAL A 943 2.85 36.72 -39.88
CA VAL A 943 3.34 38.09 -40.12
C VAL A 943 4.09 38.58 -38.89
N ILE A 944 5.31 39.05 -39.10
CA ILE A 944 6.24 39.52 -38.06
C ILE A 944 6.65 40.95 -38.41
N ASP A 945 6.57 41.88 -37.47
CA ASP A 945 6.98 43.27 -37.66
C ASP A 945 8.51 43.48 -37.63
N ALA A 946 8.95 44.72 -37.89
CA ALA A 946 10.36 45.09 -37.94
C ALA A 946 11.11 44.89 -36.62
N GLU A 947 10.39 44.93 -35.48
CA GLU A 947 10.91 44.66 -34.15
C GLU A 947 11.05 43.15 -33.84
N GLY A 948 10.55 42.28 -34.73
CA GLY A 948 10.59 40.83 -34.56
C GLY A 948 9.42 40.27 -33.73
N THR A 949 8.31 41.00 -33.64
CA THR A 949 7.09 40.58 -32.92
C THR A 949 6.06 40.01 -33.90
N VAL A 950 5.43 38.89 -33.54
CA VAL A 950 4.36 38.28 -34.36
C VAL A 950 3.10 39.13 -34.26
N THR A 951 2.63 39.69 -35.38
CA THR A 951 1.45 40.57 -35.42
C THR A 951 0.19 39.86 -35.89
N ARG A 952 0.32 38.87 -36.78
CA ARG A 952 -0.80 38.04 -37.28
C ARG A 952 -0.35 36.60 -37.57
N VAL A 953 -1.27 35.64 -37.44
CA VAL A 953 -1.12 34.24 -37.83
C VAL A 953 -2.40 33.77 -38.53
N PHE A 954 -2.30 33.48 -39.81
CA PHE A 954 -3.37 32.92 -40.63
C PHE A 954 -3.20 31.40 -40.75
N VAL A 955 -4.29 30.65 -40.63
CA VAL A 955 -4.31 29.20 -40.82
C VAL A 955 -5.35 28.88 -41.90
N GLY A 956 -4.94 28.18 -42.95
CA GLY A 956 -5.76 27.83 -44.12
C GLY A 956 -5.66 28.83 -45.29
N GLY A 957 -6.18 28.41 -46.45
CA GLY A 957 -6.08 29.13 -47.74
C GLY A 957 -7.39 29.79 -48.21
N GLY A 958 -8.12 30.47 -47.32
CA GLY A 958 -9.44 31.04 -47.65
C GLY A 958 -9.42 32.14 -48.71
N SER A 959 -10.56 32.39 -49.37
CA SER A 959 -10.69 33.34 -50.50
C SER A 959 -10.40 34.81 -50.17
N LYS A 960 -10.34 35.17 -48.88
CA LYS A 960 -10.00 36.52 -48.40
C LYS A 960 -8.54 36.67 -47.95
N LEU A 961 -7.74 35.58 -47.98
CA LEU A 961 -6.38 35.54 -47.43
C LEU A 961 -5.49 36.65 -47.99
N GLY A 962 -5.48 36.87 -49.31
CA GLY A 962 -4.63 37.89 -49.93
C GLY A 962 -4.93 39.31 -49.43
N LYS A 963 -6.20 39.70 -49.35
CA LYS A 963 -6.61 41.03 -48.84
C LYS A 963 -6.23 41.18 -47.36
N GLN A 964 -6.54 40.18 -46.55
CA GLN A 964 -6.27 40.19 -45.10
C GLN A 964 -4.77 40.23 -44.79
N LEU A 965 -3.96 39.50 -45.57
CA LEU A 965 -2.50 39.51 -45.45
C LEU A 965 -1.93 40.87 -45.84
N ALA A 966 -2.39 41.48 -46.95
CA ALA A 966 -1.94 42.80 -47.36
C ALA A 966 -2.32 43.89 -46.33
N ASP A 967 -3.52 43.81 -45.73
CA ASP A 967 -3.92 44.72 -44.65
C ASP A 967 -3.03 44.55 -43.41
N ALA A 968 -2.73 43.31 -43.01
CA ALA A 968 -1.81 43.02 -41.90
C ALA A 968 -0.40 43.58 -42.14
N ILE A 969 0.11 43.49 -43.37
CA ILE A 969 1.41 44.06 -43.73
C ILE A 969 1.37 45.59 -43.64
N ARG A 970 0.33 46.26 -44.17
CA ARG A 970 0.19 47.73 -44.04
C ARG A 970 0.18 48.21 -42.59
N GLU A 971 -0.48 47.45 -41.70
CA GLU A 971 -0.47 47.74 -40.27
C GLU A 971 0.96 47.73 -39.69
N THR A 972 1.80 46.76 -40.08
CA THR A 972 3.20 46.72 -39.62
C THR A 972 4.04 47.88 -40.17
N LEU A 973 3.67 48.44 -41.31
CA LEU A 973 4.35 49.60 -41.92
C LEU A 973 3.82 50.94 -41.41
N GLY A 974 2.78 50.94 -40.56
CA GLY A 974 2.14 52.16 -40.05
C GLY A 974 1.27 52.89 -41.08
N GLU A 975 0.88 52.23 -42.17
CA GLU A 975 0.02 52.78 -43.22
C GLU A 975 -1.47 52.50 -42.92
N PRO A 976 -2.39 53.46 -43.15
CA PRO A 976 -3.82 53.21 -42.98
C PRO A 976 -4.34 52.20 -44.02
N ALA A 977 -5.13 51.21 -43.58
CA ALA A 977 -5.74 50.21 -44.46
C ALA A 977 -6.58 50.86 -45.58
N LYS A 978 -6.45 50.39 -46.83
CA LYS A 978 -7.24 50.90 -47.96
C LYS A 978 -8.71 50.47 -47.80
N GLN A 979 -9.60 51.43 -47.52
CA GLN A 979 -11.04 51.20 -47.62
C GLN A 979 -11.44 51.10 -49.10
N ASN A 980 -11.73 49.88 -49.56
CA ASN A 980 -12.59 49.58 -50.70
C ASN A 980 -13.43 48.35 -50.39
#